data_AF-A0A6S6UB05-F1
#
_entry.id   AF-A0A6S6UB05-F1
#
_cell.length_a   1.000
_cell.length_b   1.000
_cell.length_c   1.000
_cell.angle_alpha   90.00
_cell.angle_beta   90.00
_cell.angle_gamma   90.00
#
_symmetry.space_group_name_H-M   'P 1'
#
loop_
_entity.id
_entity.type
_entity.pdbx_description
1 polymer ?
#
loop_
_entity_poly.entity_id
_entity_poly.type
_entity_poly.pdbx_seq_one_letter_code
_entity_poly.pdbx_strand_id
1 'polypeptide(L)'
;MKTKLFLMLPILFLLGLATTQAQNNNWCAVMMEGNYSQTYDNSPKFPATFIKTQWDKGQYITDLTYGNGEWYVVTSSTAYTQQAYFKDKKFPGEWVEKKWKEGFDITKVAYGADVWVVVMSKGAGLTNESWGKRGSFKEIKEFILGKWNDGKDIIDISFGNGEWVAILAKGADYDKQVYNWGNEFPLEWVNAKYKEGKHVTSLAYGEGLWIVVMSEYTVSKSEQYIVSSNFPKDFIQEHWDSKKRIKAILFNYERDLTKSFDESFNAGLAAAKDNNQDLAIYHYTEALKVNPKDATAYNNRAWAKYLSGQCLGALADADKSINLAPTEYSYHTRGAIYNCLGRCREALSDFNATINVAKEKKGYYYADRAKARVCLGNVEDAITDYDKAIASDANNGSKYRTEKEKLVKKQGEIEKPTITWDYPYNAFVSSTEPTYNVKACIHSNADIKSIQLYVNGKTFASRGFGLDTDCTESVNETVKLNNGKNELEIVVETAHSSVRSEKRVIEYKSSGTGHYHALLIGVENYDDFSINDLEKPIDDCELLESTLVNDYTFEKSNVHVLKNPTKEAILEKLIYLQERLTKQDQLLIFYSGHGMVKNEIGYWLPSDARKDSRLKWFSNSELRDYVNSIKTQHTLIIADACFSGSIFTGGYRDVTEFACAEMEKIPSRRAMTSGANTVVPDNSVFFKYLIKKLKENDTSCLSAETLYTKVKPAVIYNSPNNHIPQFGVMPQTGDEGGNFIFRKR
;
A
#
# COMPACT_ATOMS: atom_id res chain seq x y z
N MET A 1 -46.90 -2.22 47.53
CA MET A 1 -47.76 -2.07 46.34
C MET A 1 -48.01 -0.58 46.12
N LYS A 2 -47.89 -0.11 44.87
CA LYS A 2 -47.83 1.30 44.37
C LYS A 2 -46.42 1.88 44.18
N THR A 3 -45.76 1.35 43.15
CA THR A 3 -44.75 2.02 42.34
C THR A 3 -45.35 3.29 41.74
N LYS A 4 -44.78 4.47 42.04
CA LYS A 4 -45.13 5.72 41.32
C LYS A 4 -44.36 5.71 40.00
N LEU A 5 -45.08 5.37 38.94
CA LEU A 5 -44.69 5.53 37.55
C LEU A 5 -44.55 7.04 37.28
N PHE A 6 -43.32 7.57 37.20
CA PHE A 6 -43.10 8.89 36.61
C PHE A 6 -43.29 8.73 35.10
N LEU A 7 -44.44 9.18 34.60
CA LEU A 7 -44.66 9.41 33.18
C LEU A 7 -43.58 10.39 32.69
N MET A 8 -42.64 9.91 31.88
CA MET A 8 -42.02 10.76 30.87
C MET A 8 -43.13 11.17 29.91
N LEU A 9 -43.48 12.47 29.89
CA LEU A 9 -44.36 13.02 28.85
C LEU A 9 -43.64 12.89 27.49
N PRO A 10 -44.21 12.19 26.51
CA PRO A 10 -43.83 12.34 25.11
C PRO A 10 -44.74 13.38 24.43
N ILE A 11 -44.15 14.21 23.58
CA ILE A 11 -44.81 14.89 22.45
C ILE A 11 -45.83 15.98 22.84
N LEU A 12 -45.37 17.23 22.83
CA LEU A 12 -46.19 18.35 22.38
C LEU A 12 -45.31 19.49 21.84
N PHE A 13 -44.92 19.41 20.56
CA PHE A 13 -44.77 20.57 19.65
C PHE A 13 -44.47 20.09 18.22
N LEU A 14 -45.37 19.24 17.70
CA LEU A 14 -45.50 18.96 16.28
C LEU A 14 -46.62 19.86 15.78
N LEU A 15 -46.28 21.01 15.20
CA LEU A 15 -47.07 21.86 14.29
C LEU A 15 -46.32 23.19 14.10
N GLY A 16 -45.37 23.23 13.16
CA GLY A 16 -44.68 24.48 12.84
C GLY A 16 -43.51 24.44 11.86
N LEU A 17 -43.05 23.29 11.37
CA LEU A 17 -41.96 23.24 10.38
C LEU A 17 -42.29 22.25 9.27
N ALA A 18 -43.33 22.57 8.52
CA ALA A 18 -43.65 21.95 7.24
C ALA A 18 -43.45 22.99 6.12
N THR A 19 -42.20 23.36 5.85
CA THR A 19 -41.79 23.91 4.54
C THR A 19 -40.28 23.68 4.36
N THR A 20 -39.94 23.11 3.21
CA THR A 20 -38.65 22.59 2.74
C THR A 20 -37.54 23.64 2.52
N GLN A 21 -37.57 24.76 3.26
CA GLN A 21 -36.59 25.85 3.20
C GLN A 21 -36.16 26.35 4.59
N ALA A 22 -36.74 25.82 5.67
CA ALA A 22 -36.65 26.36 7.03
C ALA A 22 -35.76 25.54 7.98
N GLN A 23 -34.64 24.97 7.51
CA GLN A 23 -33.67 24.34 8.40
C GLN A 23 -32.45 25.19 8.68
N ASN A 24 -31.89 25.94 7.72
CA ASN A 24 -30.77 26.86 7.98
C ASN A 24 -31.18 28.02 8.90
N ASN A 25 -30.22 28.58 9.63
CA ASN A 25 -30.37 29.75 10.52
C ASN A 25 -31.08 29.48 11.85
N ASN A 26 -30.93 28.28 12.41
CA ASN A 26 -31.40 27.92 13.74
C ASN A 26 -30.23 27.64 14.70
N TRP A 27 -30.47 27.98 15.95
CA TRP A 27 -29.67 27.58 17.09
C TRP A 27 -30.09 26.20 17.56
N CYS A 28 -29.10 25.34 17.82
CA CYS A 28 -29.25 24.12 18.59
C CYS A 28 -28.40 24.23 19.84
N ALA A 29 -29.00 24.04 21.01
CA ALA A 29 -28.28 23.98 22.28
C ALA A 29 -28.66 22.71 23.03
N VAL A 30 -27.65 21.97 23.50
CA VAL A 30 -27.77 20.74 24.30
C VAL A 30 -27.25 21.00 25.71
N MET A 31 -28.08 20.70 26.69
CA MET A 31 -27.81 20.88 28.12
C MET A 31 -27.72 19.51 28.81
N MET A 32 -26.68 19.29 29.60
CA MET A 32 -26.41 18.04 30.33
C MET A 32 -26.21 18.33 31.82
N GLU A 33 -26.54 17.40 32.71
CA GLU A 33 -26.24 17.55 34.15
C GLU A 33 -24.75 17.83 34.41
N GLY A 34 -24.48 18.88 35.20
CA GLY A 34 -23.13 19.33 35.49
C GLY A 34 -23.07 20.25 36.71
N ASN A 35 -22.27 19.87 37.70
CA ASN A 35 -22.10 20.63 38.95
C ASN A 35 -20.82 21.49 38.94
N TYR A 36 -20.57 22.18 37.83
CA TYR A 36 -19.42 23.06 37.64
C TYR A 36 -19.86 24.46 37.20
N SER A 37 -18.99 25.46 37.29
CA SER A 37 -19.30 26.80 36.77
C SER A 37 -19.16 26.85 35.26
N GLN A 38 -20.05 27.58 34.60
CA GLN A 38 -20.04 27.81 33.15
C GLN A 38 -20.49 29.24 32.88
N THR A 39 -19.87 29.89 31.89
CA THR A 39 -20.24 31.21 31.39
C THR A 39 -20.14 31.22 29.86
N TYR A 40 -20.80 32.16 29.21
CA TYR A 40 -20.60 32.41 27.78
C TYR A 40 -20.56 33.91 27.52
N ASP A 41 -19.98 34.29 26.39
CA ASP A 41 -20.06 35.64 25.83
C ASP A 41 -20.23 35.56 24.31
N ASN A 42 -20.79 36.61 23.72
CA ASN A 42 -20.95 36.74 22.28
C ASN A 42 -20.39 38.06 21.75
N SER A 43 -19.72 38.01 20.60
CA SER A 43 -19.12 39.20 20.00
C SER A 43 -18.94 39.07 18.48
N PRO A 44 -19.14 40.15 17.70
CA PRO A 44 -18.83 40.16 16.26
C PRO A 44 -17.37 39.81 15.94
N LYS A 45 -16.45 40.07 16.89
CA LYS A 45 -15.03 39.69 16.79
C LYS A 45 -14.76 38.55 17.75
N PHE A 46 -13.81 37.67 17.39
CA PHE A 46 -13.44 36.57 18.28
C PHE A 46 -13.03 37.10 19.68
N PRO A 47 -13.72 36.69 20.77
CA PRO A 47 -13.74 37.42 22.04
C PRO A 47 -12.52 37.13 22.93
N ALA A 48 -11.33 37.54 22.46
CA ALA A 48 -10.04 37.28 23.10
C ALA A 48 -9.95 37.79 24.55
N THR A 49 -10.52 38.98 24.84
CA THR A 49 -10.50 39.58 26.18
C THR A 49 -11.31 38.75 27.17
N PHE A 50 -12.53 38.35 26.79
CA PHE A 50 -13.38 37.46 27.60
C PHE A 50 -12.65 36.15 27.89
N ILE A 51 -12.10 35.49 26.86
CA ILE A 51 -11.37 34.23 27.00
C ILE A 51 -10.22 34.37 28.02
N LYS A 52 -9.42 35.43 27.91
CA LYS A 52 -8.31 35.67 28.84
C LYS A 52 -8.80 35.85 30.28
N THR A 53 -9.86 36.64 30.48
CA THR A 53 -10.47 36.83 31.81
C THR A 53 -11.02 35.52 32.40
N GLN A 54 -11.51 34.60 31.57
CA GLN A 54 -11.98 33.29 32.03
C GLN A 54 -10.81 32.34 32.33
N TRP A 55 -9.75 32.34 31.53
CA TRP A 55 -8.52 31.60 31.82
C TRP A 55 -7.90 32.02 33.16
N ASP A 56 -7.90 33.32 33.47
CA ASP A 56 -7.43 33.84 34.78
C ASP A 56 -8.27 33.33 35.97
N LYS A 57 -9.51 32.89 35.72
CA LYS A 57 -10.42 32.27 36.70
C LYS A 57 -10.36 30.74 36.70
N GLY A 58 -9.47 30.13 35.91
CA GLY A 58 -9.41 28.68 35.73
C GLY A 58 -10.60 28.10 34.96
N GLN A 59 -11.27 28.90 34.14
CA GLN A 59 -12.30 28.44 33.21
C GLN A 59 -11.75 28.41 31.79
N TYR A 60 -11.99 27.32 31.07
CA TYR A 60 -11.45 27.09 29.73
C TYR A 60 -12.57 26.98 28.70
N ILE A 61 -12.28 27.29 27.45
CA ILE A 61 -13.22 27.14 26.33
C ILE A 61 -13.62 25.66 26.24
N THR A 62 -14.91 25.41 26.33
CA THR A 62 -15.50 24.07 26.19
C THR A 62 -16.38 23.96 24.95
N ASP A 63 -16.88 25.09 24.44
CA ASP A 63 -17.58 25.11 23.17
C ASP A 63 -17.47 26.49 22.51
N LEU A 64 -17.59 26.52 21.18
CA LEU A 64 -17.71 27.76 20.43
C LEU A 64 -18.43 27.53 19.10
N THR A 65 -19.19 28.54 18.67
CA THR A 65 -19.85 28.55 17.36
C THR A 65 -19.90 29.98 16.83
N TYR A 66 -20.01 30.11 15.52
CA TYR A 66 -20.29 31.38 14.86
C TYR A 66 -21.70 31.36 14.31
N GLY A 67 -22.48 32.38 14.60
CA GLY A 67 -23.86 32.47 14.14
C GLY A 67 -24.39 33.89 14.20
N ASN A 68 -25.26 34.25 13.26
CA ASN A 68 -25.84 35.59 13.15
C ASN A 68 -24.82 36.73 13.23
N GLY A 69 -23.64 36.55 12.64
CA GLY A 69 -22.60 37.58 12.61
C GLY A 69 -21.68 37.64 13.82
N GLU A 70 -21.91 36.80 14.83
CA GLU A 70 -21.18 36.82 16.11
C GLU A 70 -20.59 35.47 16.47
N TRP A 71 -19.44 35.52 17.15
CA TRP A 71 -18.84 34.39 17.85
C TRP A 71 -19.50 34.22 19.21
N TYR A 72 -19.89 33.01 19.54
CA TYR A 72 -20.38 32.61 20.85
C TYR A 72 -19.37 31.65 21.44
N VAL A 73 -18.80 32.01 22.60
CA VAL A 73 -17.75 31.21 23.25
C VAL A 73 -18.22 30.84 24.65
N VAL A 74 -18.25 29.54 24.93
CA VAL A 74 -18.63 28.97 26.22
C VAL A 74 -17.38 28.54 26.97
N THR A 75 -17.22 28.98 28.21
CA THR A 75 -16.13 28.57 29.10
C THR A 75 -16.67 27.88 30.34
N SER A 76 -16.00 26.82 30.77
CA SER A 76 -16.40 26.04 31.96
C SER A 76 -15.18 25.72 32.84
N SER A 77 -15.41 25.40 34.11
CA SER A 77 -14.39 24.72 34.91
C SER A 77 -14.20 23.29 34.39
N THR A 78 -12.96 22.92 34.03
CA THR A 78 -12.61 21.61 33.47
C THR A 78 -11.37 21.03 34.17
N ALA A 79 -10.98 19.81 33.78
CA ALA A 79 -9.70 19.21 34.18
C ALA A 79 -8.49 19.79 33.41
N TYR A 80 -8.71 20.73 32.48
CA TYR A 80 -7.63 21.28 31.68
C TYR A 80 -6.68 22.10 32.54
N THR A 81 -5.39 22.05 32.21
CA THR A 81 -4.34 22.78 32.94
C THR A 81 -3.82 23.98 32.15
N GLN A 82 -3.95 23.95 30.83
CA GLN A 82 -3.53 25.01 29.93
C GLN A 82 -4.34 24.95 28.64
N GLN A 83 -4.62 26.10 28.01
CA GLN A 83 -5.32 26.16 26.73
C GLN A 83 -4.67 27.21 25.82
N ALA A 84 -4.73 26.96 24.52
CA ALA A 84 -4.33 27.89 23.48
C ALA A 84 -5.33 27.82 22.33
N TYR A 85 -5.49 28.93 21.59
CA TYR A 85 -6.25 28.91 20.35
C TYR A 85 -5.47 29.61 19.23
N PHE A 86 -5.78 29.24 17.99
CA PHE A 86 -5.27 29.88 16.79
C PHE A 86 -6.41 30.22 15.84
N LYS A 87 -6.28 31.34 15.12
CA LYS A 87 -7.28 31.78 14.14
C LYS A 87 -6.62 32.20 12.85
N ASP A 88 -7.08 31.64 11.73
CA ASP A 88 -6.54 31.92 10.40
C ASP A 88 -7.58 31.61 9.32
N LYS A 89 -7.44 32.19 8.13
CA LYS A 89 -8.28 31.86 6.97
C LYS A 89 -8.11 30.42 6.53
N LYS A 90 -6.89 29.87 6.68
CA LYS A 90 -6.58 28.46 6.38
C LYS A 90 -6.52 27.65 7.67
N PHE A 91 -6.89 26.38 7.60
CA PHE A 91 -6.75 25.49 8.75
C PHE A 91 -5.26 25.38 9.17
N PRO A 92 -4.90 25.69 10.44
CA PRO A 92 -3.51 25.90 10.85
C PRO A 92 -2.79 24.59 11.24
N GLY A 93 -2.61 23.67 10.27
CA GLY A 93 -2.03 22.34 10.51
C GLY A 93 -0.62 22.34 11.13
N GLU A 94 0.27 23.21 10.67
CA GLU A 94 1.64 23.30 11.23
C GLU A 94 1.65 23.75 12.71
N TRP A 95 0.73 24.65 13.07
CA TRP A 95 0.58 25.11 14.45
C TRP A 95 0.06 23.98 15.35
N VAL A 96 -0.90 23.19 14.84
CA VAL A 96 -1.40 21.99 15.53
C VAL A 96 -0.26 21.00 15.81
N GLU A 97 0.54 20.67 14.80
CA GLU A 97 1.65 19.72 14.94
C GLU A 97 2.69 20.20 15.97
N LYS A 98 2.96 21.51 16.01
CA LYS A 98 3.82 22.10 17.03
C LYS A 98 3.20 21.95 18.42
N LYS A 99 1.90 22.21 18.57
CA LYS A 99 1.21 22.15 19.86
C LYS A 99 1.03 20.73 20.39
N TRP A 100 0.88 19.73 19.53
CA TRP A 100 0.94 18.32 19.92
C TRP A 100 2.27 17.96 20.62
N LYS A 101 3.40 18.44 20.09
CA LYS A 101 4.73 18.24 20.71
C LYS A 101 4.85 18.92 22.07
N GLU A 102 4.07 19.97 22.32
CA GLU A 102 3.98 20.65 23.60
C GLU A 102 2.98 19.98 24.57
N GLY A 103 2.29 18.92 24.15
CA GLY A 103 1.34 18.15 24.96
C GLY A 103 -0.07 18.74 25.02
N PHE A 104 -0.45 19.54 24.03
CA PHE A 104 -1.85 20.00 23.86
C PHE A 104 -2.58 19.08 22.88
N ASP A 105 -3.88 18.85 23.10
CA ASP A 105 -4.77 18.14 22.18
C ASP A 105 -5.85 19.07 21.62
N ILE A 106 -6.31 18.87 20.39
CA ILE A 106 -7.42 19.65 19.82
C ILE A 106 -8.71 19.29 20.53
N THR A 107 -9.30 20.27 21.22
CA THR A 107 -10.55 20.07 21.95
C THR A 107 -11.75 20.71 21.25
N LYS A 108 -11.54 21.67 20.35
CA LYS A 108 -12.62 22.31 19.61
C LYS A 108 -12.14 22.92 18.30
N VAL A 109 -12.95 22.81 17.25
CA VAL A 109 -12.77 23.49 15.97
C VAL A 109 -14.07 24.17 15.57
N ALA A 110 -13.97 25.38 15.02
CA ALA A 110 -15.11 26.06 14.43
C ALA A 110 -14.67 26.92 13.25
N TYR A 111 -15.61 27.21 12.36
CA TYR A 111 -15.43 28.16 11.29
C TYR A 111 -16.47 29.27 11.37
N GLY A 112 -16.03 30.50 11.16
CA GLY A 112 -16.89 31.67 11.24
C GLY A 112 -16.13 32.95 10.92
N ALA A 113 -16.84 34.01 10.52
CA ALA A 113 -16.21 35.29 10.15
C ALA A 113 -14.98 35.14 9.23
N ASP A 114 -15.07 34.24 8.25
CA ASP A 114 -14.00 33.87 7.30
C ASP A 114 -12.68 33.37 7.91
N VAL A 115 -12.73 32.81 9.13
CA VAL A 115 -11.57 32.20 9.78
C VAL A 115 -11.93 30.85 10.43
N TRP A 116 -11.00 29.91 10.35
CA TRP A 116 -10.92 28.75 11.21
C TRP A 116 -10.43 29.17 12.59
N VAL A 117 -11.05 28.63 13.64
CA VAL A 117 -10.59 28.72 15.01
C VAL A 117 -10.32 27.30 15.51
N VAL A 118 -9.09 27.06 15.93
CA VAL A 118 -8.67 25.78 16.53
C VAL A 118 -8.30 26.03 17.98
N VAL A 119 -8.94 25.31 18.90
CA VAL A 119 -8.68 25.36 20.34
C VAL A 119 -8.01 24.06 20.76
N MET A 120 -6.86 24.18 21.43
CA MET A 120 -6.11 23.05 21.96
C MET A 120 -5.89 23.18 23.46
N SER A 121 -6.03 22.09 24.21
CA SER A 121 -5.98 22.07 25.67
C SER A 121 -5.05 20.98 26.19
N LYS A 122 -4.35 21.24 27.29
CA LYS A 122 -3.59 20.22 28.05
C LYS A 122 -4.47 19.62 29.14
N GLY A 123 -4.28 18.33 29.41
CA GLY A 123 -5.06 17.62 30.43
C GLY A 123 -6.47 17.25 29.95
N ALA A 124 -6.66 17.12 28.63
CA ALA A 124 -7.93 16.68 28.05
C ALA A 124 -8.20 15.18 28.20
N GLY A 125 -7.19 14.39 28.63
CA GLY A 125 -7.27 12.93 28.70
C GLY A 125 -7.15 12.24 27.34
N LEU A 126 -6.96 13.00 26.27
CA LEU A 126 -6.87 12.50 24.91
C LEU A 126 -5.47 11.94 24.63
N THR A 127 -5.41 10.90 23.82
CA THR A 127 -4.18 10.27 23.36
C THR A 127 -4.32 9.86 21.90
N ASN A 128 -3.19 9.82 21.18
CA ASN A 128 -3.16 9.39 19.77
C ASN A 128 -4.19 10.16 18.92
N GLU A 129 -4.21 11.49 19.03
CA GLU A 129 -5.10 12.34 18.24
C GLU A 129 -4.76 12.32 16.74
N SER A 130 -5.75 12.54 15.90
CA SER A 130 -5.62 12.69 14.46
C SER A 130 -6.67 13.67 13.96
N TRP A 131 -6.29 14.52 13.00
CA TRP A 131 -7.24 15.40 12.32
C TRP A 131 -7.18 15.19 10.80
N GLY A 132 -8.27 15.51 10.12
CA GLY A 132 -8.37 15.41 8.67
C GLY A 132 -9.23 16.52 8.10
N LYS A 133 -8.75 17.13 7.02
CA LYS A 133 -9.48 18.14 6.24
C LYS A 133 -9.86 17.57 4.86
N ARG A 134 -11.12 17.70 4.45
CA ARG A 134 -11.66 17.14 3.19
C ARG A 134 -12.61 18.09 2.49
N GLY A 135 -12.71 18.00 1.17
CA GLY A 135 -13.54 18.88 0.35
C GLY A 135 -14.98 18.39 0.14
N SER A 136 -15.31 17.20 0.66
CA SER A 136 -16.67 16.66 0.60
C SER A 136 -17.04 15.86 1.85
N PHE A 137 -18.34 15.75 2.14
CA PHE A 137 -18.83 14.89 3.22
C PHE A 137 -18.48 13.42 3.00
N LYS A 138 -18.47 12.96 1.74
CA LYS A 138 -18.08 11.57 1.40
C LYS A 138 -16.65 11.28 1.85
N GLU A 139 -15.72 12.18 1.53
CA GLU A 139 -14.31 12.02 1.87
C GLU A 139 -14.05 12.11 3.38
N ILE A 140 -14.73 13.02 4.09
CA ILE A 140 -14.54 13.11 5.55
C ILE A 140 -15.14 11.89 6.26
N LYS A 141 -16.24 11.34 5.73
CA LYS A 141 -16.83 10.10 6.22
C LYS A 141 -15.87 8.92 6.09
N GLU A 142 -15.19 8.78 4.96
CA GLU A 142 -14.17 7.74 4.75
C GLU A 142 -12.99 7.90 5.72
N PHE A 143 -12.56 9.16 5.98
CA PHE A 143 -11.54 9.45 6.99
C PHE A 143 -11.99 9.03 8.40
N ILE A 144 -13.21 9.38 8.81
CA ILE A 144 -13.77 9.01 10.11
C ILE A 144 -13.83 7.49 10.27
N LEU A 145 -14.35 6.77 9.26
CA LEU A 145 -14.43 5.30 9.28
C LEU A 145 -13.06 4.64 9.43
N GLY A 146 -12.04 5.16 8.75
CA GLY A 146 -10.67 4.68 8.90
C GLY A 146 -10.15 4.86 10.33
N LYS A 147 -10.45 6.00 10.97
CA LYS A 147 -9.99 6.30 12.34
C LYS A 147 -10.80 5.59 13.43
N TRP A 148 -12.07 5.28 13.17
CA TRP A 148 -12.85 4.38 14.01
C TRP A 148 -12.28 2.96 14.04
N ASN A 149 -11.80 2.43 12.90
CA ASN A 149 -11.12 1.13 12.86
C ASN A 149 -9.81 1.12 13.68
N ASP A 150 -9.17 2.28 13.85
CA ASP A 150 -8.01 2.47 14.73
C ASP A 150 -8.41 2.55 16.23
N GLY A 151 -9.71 2.50 16.55
CA GLY A 151 -10.27 2.64 17.88
C GLY A 151 -10.22 4.06 18.43
N LYS A 152 -10.41 5.08 17.57
CA LYS A 152 -10.47 6.50 17.96
C LYS A 152 -11.90 7.00 17.89
N ASP A 153 -12.31 7.86 18.81
CA ASP A 153 -13.61 8.52 18.84
C ASP A 153 -13.53 9.92 18.23
N ILE A 154 -14.61 10.37 17.60
CA ILE A 154 -14.78 11.75 17.14
C ILE A 154 -14.82 12.66 18.35
N ILE A 155 -13.87 13.59 18.40
CA ILE A 155 -13.78 14.63 19.43
C ILE A 155 -14.58 15.85 19.01
N ASP A 156 -14.40 16.28 17.76
CA ASP A 156 -15.14 17.38 17.18
C ASP A 156 -15.15 17.30 15.65
N ILE A 157 -16.17 17.87 15.04
CA ILE A 157 -16.30 17.98 13.59
C ILE A 157 -16.90 19.34 13.25
N SER A 158 -16.40 19.97 12.19
CA SER A 158 -16.89 21.27 11.74
C SER A 158 -16.77 21.40 10.23
N PHE A 159 -17.66 22.22 9.65
CA PHE A 159 -17.66 22.55 8.24
C PHE A 159 -17.47 24.05 8.06
N GLY A 160 -16.63 24.43 7.12
CA GLY A 160 -16.28 25.82 6.91
C GLY A 160 -15.49 26.01 5.62
N ASN A 161 -15.71 27.12 4.94
CA ASN A 161 -15.00 27.44 3.69
C ASN A 161 -15.07 26.32 2.62
N GLY A 162 -16.16 25.55 2.57
CA GLY A 162 -16.30 24.42 1.65
C GLY A 162 -15.48 23.18 2.03
N GLU A 163 -14.96 23.11 3.25
CA GLU A 163 -14.14 22.00 3.75
C GLU A 163 -14.70 21.46 5.07
N TRP A 164 -14.68 20.14 5.22
CA TRP A 164 -14.89 19.46 6.48
C TRP A 164 -13.59 19.28 7.22
N VAL A 165 -13.61 19.49 8.53
CA VAL A 165 -12.53 19.12 9.45
C VAL A 165 -13.10 18.20 10.53
N ALA A 166 -12.49 17.02 10.70
CA ALA A 166 -12.82 16.08 11.77
C ALA A 166 -11.60 15.79 12.63
N ILE A 167 -11.80 15.75 13.94
CA ILE A 167 -10.80 15.44 14.97
C ILE A 167 -11.19 14.13 15.64
N LEU A 168 -10.26 13.18 15.71
CA LEU A 168 -10.48 11.90 16.38
C LEU A 168 -9.32 11.54 17.30
N ALA A 169 -9.60 11.00 18.48
CA ALA A 169 -8.59 10.61 19.47
C ALA A 169 -9.03 9.40 20.29
N LYS A 170 -8.10 8.80 21.04
CA LYS A 170 -8.38 7.81 22.08
C LYS A 170 -8.45 8.47 23.45
N GLY A 171 -9.09 7.84 24.42
CA GLY A 171 -9.11 8.32 25.81
C GLY A 171 -10.10 9.44 26.07
N ALA A 172 -11.01 9.72 25.13
CA ALA A 172 -12.21 10.47 25.46
C ALA A 172 -13.04 9.67 26.46
N ASP A 173 -13.76 10.33 27.37
CA ASP A 173 -14.71 9.71 28.31
C ASP A 173 -16.00 9.22 27.59
N TYR A 174 -15.84 8.66 26.39
CA TYR A 174 -16.90 8.17 25.52
C TYR A 174 -16.81 6.66 25.42
N ASP A 175 -17.95 5.99 25.56
CA ASP A 175 -18.09 4.58 25.20
C ASP A 175 -19.14 4.41 24.10
N LYS A 176 -18.96 3.40 23.24
CA LYS A 176 -19.89 3.04 22.15
C LYS A 176 -20.38 4.26 21.33
N GLN A 177 -19.47 5.08 20.83
CA GLN A 177 -19.80 6.23 20.00
C GLN A 177 -20.54 5.80 18.71
N VAL A 178 -21.55 6.59 18.34
CA VAL A 178 -22.30 6.48 17.09
C VAL A 178 -22.47 7.88 16.49
N TYR A 179 -22.65 7.98 15.18
CA TYR A 179 -23.12 9.22 14.57
C TYR A 179 -24.15 8.94 13.48
N ASN A 180 -24.96 9.94 13.19
CA ASN A 180 -25.91 9.94 12.09
C ASN A 180 -25.86 11.27 11.36
N TRP A 181 -26.31 11.28 10.11
CA TRP A 181 -26.34 12.46 9.28
C TRP A 181 -27.55 12.45 8.35
N GLY A 182 -27.96 13.63 7.92
CA GLY A 182 -29.11 13.78 7.04
C GLY A 182 -29.30 15.22 6.59
N ASN A 183 -30.06 15.40 5.53
CA ASN A 183 -30.53 16.71 5.10
C ASN A 183 -31.54 17.33 6.07
N GLU A 184 -32.07 16.52 6.97
CA GLU A 184 -32.89 16.94 8.09
C GLU A 184 -32.21 16.56 9.42
N PHE A 185 -32.44 17.38 10.46
CA PHE A 185 -31.96 17.02 11.80
C PHE A 185 -32.56 15.67 12.20
N PRO A 186 -31.75 14.64 12.55
CA PRO A 186 -32.22 13.26 12.70
C PRO A 186 -32.91 13.02 14.05
N LEU A 187 -34.00 13.76 14.32
CA LEU A 187 -34.67 13.86 15.61
C LEU A 187 -35.13 12.49 16.16
N GLU A 188 -35.75 11.68 15.31
CA GLU A 188 -36.23 10.35 15.71
C GLU A 188 -35.08 9.42 16.12
N TRP A 189 -33.97 9.47 15.36
CA TRP A 189 -32.78 8.70 15.67
C TRP A 189 -32.13 9.17 16.97
N VAL A 190 -32.00 10.48 17.16
CA VAL A 190 -31.47 11.06 18.41
C VAL A 190 -32.32 10.62 19.60
N ASN A 191 -33.65 10.69 19.49
CA ASN A 191 -34.58 10.23 20.54
C ASN A 191 -34.48 8.72 20.81
N ALA A 192 -34.22 7.90 19.79
CA ALA A 192 -33.95 6.48 19.98
C ALA A 192 -32.62 6.24 20.72
N LYS A 193 -31.57 6.98 20.36
CA LYS A 193 -30.25 6.87 21.00
C LYS A 193 -30.23 7.39 22.45
N TYR A 194 -31.04 8.38 22.78
CA TYR A 194 -31.27 8.75 24.18
C TYR A 194 -31.83 7.59 25.02
N LYS A 195 -32.76 6.79 24.46
CA LYS A 195 -33.30 5.61 25.16
C LYS A 195 -32.26 4.50 25.35
N GLU A 196 -31.21 4.49 24.53
CA GLU A 196 -30.06 3.60 24.65
C GLU A 196 -28.99 4.15 25.62
N GLY A 197 -29.21 5.31 26.26
CA GLY A 197 -28.24 5.93 27.18
C GLY A 197 -27.12 6.69 26.47
N LYS A 198 -27.27 6.99 25.17
CA LYS A 198 -26.32 7.80 24.41
C LYS A 198 -26.71 9.27 24.45
N HIS A 199 -25.71 10.12 24.36
CA HIS A 199 -25.80 11.55 24.60
C HIS A 199 -25.06 12.34 23.54
N VAL A 200 -25.54 13.52 23.17
CA VAL A 200 -24.94 14.31 22.07
C VAL A 200 -23.57 14.86 22.49
N THR A 201 -22.52 14.48 21.76
CA THR A 201 -21.13 14.85 22.06
C THR A 201 -20.54 15.86 21.09
N SER A 202 -21.00 15.86 19.83
CA SER A 202 -20.62 16.85 18.83
C SER A 202 -21.74 17.02 17.79
N LEU A 203 -21.85 18.23 17.24
CA LEU A 203 -22.83 18.63 16.24
C LEU A 203 -22.10 19.41 15.15
N ALA A 204 -22.42 19.13 13.89
CA ALA A 204 -22.00 19.94 12.76
C ALA A 204 -23.11 20.06 11.72
N TYR A 205 -23.01 21.12 10.92
CA TYR A 205 -23.87 21.35 9.77
C TYR A 205 -23.02 21.84 8.60
N GLY A 206 -23.14 21.19 7.44
CA GLY A 206 -22.35 21.49 6.25
C GLY A 206 -22.83 20.70 5.03
N GLU A 207 -22.67 21.23 3.82
CA GLU A 207 -23.17 20.61 2.58
C GLU A 207 -24.68 20.27 2.55
N GLY A 208 -25.49 21.02 3.30
CA GLY A 208 -26.89 20.76 3.54
C GLY A 208 -27.13 19.54 4.43
N LEU A 209 -26.14 19.09 5.20
CA LEU A 209 -26.19 17.91 6.04
C LEU A 209 -25.94 18.25 7.50
N TRP A 210 -26.86 17.82 8.35
CA TRP A 210 -26.62 17.65 9.78
C TRP A 210 -25.72 16.45 10.02
N ILE A 211 -24.81 16.59 10.98
CA ILE A 211 -24.06 15.48 11.57
C ILE A 211 -24.26 15.56 13.08
N VAL A 212 -24.76 14.47 13.64
CA VAL A 212 -24.98 14.33 15.09
C VAL A 212 -24.16 13.16 15.58
N VAL A 213 -23.21 13.45 16.47
CA VAL A 213 -22.38 12.44 17.15
C VAL A 213 -22.93 12.23 18.55
N MET A 214 -23.13 10.96 18.94
CA MET A 214 -23.62 10.58 20.26
C MET A 214 -22.77 9.47 20.87
N SER A 215 -22.50 9.56 22.17
CA SER A 215 -21.71 8.56 22.93
C SER A 215 -22.38 8.20 24.24
N GLU A 216 -22.10 7.01 24.78
CA GLU A 216 -22.42 6.70 26.18
C GLU A 216 -21.39 7.38 27.09
N TYR A 217 -21.87 7.86 28.23
CA TYR A 217 -21.02 8.32 29.31
C TYR A 217 -20.87 7.22 30.36
N THR A 218 -19.71 7.15 30.99
CA THR A 218 -19.44 6.24 32.12
C THR A 218 -20.35 6.49 33.33
N VAL A 219 -21.03 7.65 33.37
CA VAL A 219 -22.01 8.02 34.40
C VAL A 219 -23.31 8.48 33.73
N SER A 220 -24.45 7.90 34.13
CA SER A 220 -25.78 8.28 33.64
C SER A 220 -26.09 9.74 33.96
N LYS A 221 -26.47 10.54 32.95
CA LYS A 221 -26.91 11.93 33.13
C LYS A 221 -28.18 12.20 32.30
N SER A 222 -29.02 13.13 32.71
CA SER A 222 -30.12 13.60 31.86
C SER A 222 -29.66 14.69 30.89
N GLU A 223 -30.13 14.62 29.63
CA GLU A 223 -29.91 15.64 28.60
C GLU A 223 -31.23 16.30 28.18
N GLN A 224 -31.14 17.59 27.83
CA GLN A 224 -32.23 18.42 27.29
C GLN A 224 -31.68 19.20 26.10
N TYR A 225 -32.52 19.52 25.12
CA TYR A 225 -32.09 20.30 23.96
C TYR A 225 -33.19 21.25 23.47
N ILE A 226 -32.79 22.27 22.73
CA ILE A 226 -33.69 23.18 22.02
C ILE A 226 -33.20 23.41 20.60
N VAL A 227 -34.14 23.58 19.67
CA VAL A 227 -33.90 24.16 18.34
C VAL A 227 -34.73 25.44 18.25
N SER A 228 -34.09 26.56 17.92
CA SER A 228 -34.71 27.89 17.96
C SER A 228 -34.14 28.81 16.89
N SER A 229 -34.96 29.64 16.27
CA SER A 229 -34.50 30.67 15.31
C SER A 229 -33.70 31.80 15.98
N ASN A 230 -33.91 32.01 17.29
CA ASN A 230 -33.19 32.98 18.11
C ASN A 230 -32.21 32.29 19.05
N PHE A 231 -31.14 32.99 19.44
CA PHE A 231 -30.19 32.48 20.42
C PHE A 231 -30.93 32.16 21.74
N PRO A 232 -30.86 30.91 22.25
CA PRO A 232 -31.76 30.43 23.30
C PRO A 232 -31.29 30.83 24.70
N LYS A 233 -31.14 32.13 24.95
CA LYS A 233 -30.62 32.68 26.22
C LYS A 233 -31.44 32.25 27.45
N ASP A 234 -32.76 32.36 27.37
CA ASP A 234 -33.63 32.05 28.51
C ASP A 234 -33.62 30.55 28.84
N PHE A 235 -33.61 29.70 27.81
CA PHE A 235 -33.48 28.25 27.96
C PHE A 235 -32.15 27.88 28.64
N ILE A 236 -31.03 28.50 28.21
CA ILE A 236 -29.72 28.28 28.82
C ILE A 236 -29.74 28.67 30.30
N GLN A 237 -30.30 29.85 30.62
CA GLN A 237 -30.35 30.36 31.99
C GLN A 237 -31.20 29.46 32.92
N GLU A 238 -32.41 29.09 32.49
CA GLU A 238 -33.29 28.18 33.24
C GLU A 238 -32.58 26.84 33.54
N HIS A 239 -31.84 26.32 32.57
CA HIS A 239 -31.14 25.04 32.70
C HIS A 239 -29.90 25.16 33.58
N TRP A 240 -29.20 26.29 33.54
CA TRP A 240 -28.12 26.60 34.48
C TRP A 240 -28.61 26.60 35.94
N ASP A 241 -29.76 27.21 36.20
CA ASP A 241 -30.41 27.26 37.52
C ASP A 241 -30.79 25.85 38.01
N SER A 242 -31.11 24.94 37.08
CA SER A 242 -31.39 23.52 37.36
C SER A 242 -30.16 22.58 37.38
N LYS A 243 -28.94 23.12 37.48
CA LYS A 243 -27.65 22.37 37.47
C LYS A 243 -27.38 21.58 36.18
N LYS A 244 -27.86 22.06 35.04
CA LYS A 244 -27.47 21.56 33.71
C LYS A 244 -26.54 22.57 33.04
N ARG A 245 -25.71 22.13 32.10
CA ARG A 245 -24.63 22.90 31.45
C ARG A 245 -24.62 22.64 29.96
N ILE A 246 -24.27 23.65 29.17
CA ILE A 246 -24.10 23.54 27.72
C ILE A 246 -23.02 22.49 27.46
N LYS A 247 -23.40 21.46 26.72
CA LYS A 247 -22.50 20.42 26.23
C LYS A 247 -22.17 20.59 24.75
N ALA A 248 -23.16 20.99 23.96
CA ALA A 248 -23.01 21.33 22.56
C ALA A 248 -23.88 22.55 22.24
N ILE A 249 -23.33 23.53 21.53
CA ILE A 249 -24.08 24.63 20.92
C ILE A 249 -23.62 24.86 19.49
N LEU A 250 -24.58 24.94 18.57
CA LEU A 250 -24.33 25.13 17.16
C LEU A 250 -25.36 26.10 16.57
N PHE A 251 -24.91 26.98 15.70
CA PHE A 251 -25.80 27.68 14.77
C PHE A 251 -25.66 27.03 13.40
N ASN A 252 -26.74 26.46 12.88
CA ASN A 252 -26.70 25.71 11.62
C ASN A 252 -26.82 26.65 10.40
N TYR A 253 -25.79 27.46 10.27
CA TYR A 253 -25.64 28.35 9.13
C TYR A 253 -24.68 27.76 8.13
N GLU A 254 -25.22 27.47 6.95
CA GLU A 254 -24.44 27.48 5.73
C GLU A 254 -24.62 28.83 5.09
N ARG A 255 -23.51 29.43 4.65
CA ARG A 255 -23.55 30.65 3.84
C ARG A 255 -24.61 30.48 2.74
N ASP A 256 -25.53 31.43 2.68
CA ASP A 256 -26.69 31.32 1.82
C ASP A 256 -26.28 31.13 0.35
N LEU A 257 -26.70 29.99 -0.19
CA LEU A 257 -26.48 29.52 -1.55
C LEU A 257 -27.56 30.01 -2.52
N THR A 258 -28.53 30.82 -2.06
CA THR A 258 -29.68 31.33 -2.84
C THR A 258 -29.34 32.20 -4.04
N LYS A 259 -28.06 32.41 -4.36
CA LYS A 259 -27.68 32.94 -5.67
C LYS A 259 -28.25 32.02 -6.74
N SER A 260 -28.99 32.58 -7.69
CA SER A 260 -29.43 31.82 -8.86
C SER A 260 -28.22 31.17 -9.54
N PHE A 261 -28.46 30.10 -10.31
CA PHE A 261 -27.38 29.50 -11.11
C PHE A 261 -26.61 30.57 -11.87
N ASP A 262 -27.33 31.50 -12.53
CA ASP A 262 -26.74 32.58 -13.31
C ASP A 262 -25.91 33.53 -12.46
N GLU A 263 -26.36 33.90 -11.26
CA GLU A 263 -25.60 34.80 -10.40
C GLU A 263 -24.29 34.15 -9.92
N SER A 264 -24.35 32.90 -9.46
CA SER A 264 -23.16 32.14 -9.05
C SER A 264 -22.22 31.87 -10.23
N PHE A 265 -22.77 31.48 -11.38
CA PHE A 265 -21.98 31.20 -12.58
C PHE A 265 -21.30 32.46 -13.09
N ASN A 266 -22.01 33.60 -13.14
CA ASN A 266 -21.44 34.89 -13.55
C ASN A 266 -20.41 35.42 -12.56
N ALA A 267 -20.59 35.20 -11.25
CA ALA A 267 -19.58 35.50 -10.24
C ALA A 267 -18.31 34.65 -10.44
N GLY A 268 -18.47 33.37 -10.82
CA GLY A 268 -17.36 32.50 -11.18
C GLY A 268 -16.61 32.98 -12.43
N LEU A 269 -17.33 33.43 -13.46
CA LEU A 269 -16.75 34.03 -14.66
C LEU A 269 -15.98 35.32 -14.34
N ALA A 270 -16.55 36.19 -13.51
CA ALA A 270 -15.90 37.43 -13.08
C ALA A 270 -14.62 37.15 -12.29
N ALA A 271 -14.66 36.24 -11.32
CA ALA A 271 -13.49 35.84 -10.55
C ALA A 271 -12.38 35.21 -11.42
N ALA A 272 -12.77 34.39 -12.41
CA ALA A 272 -11.81 33.81 -13.36
C ALA A 272 -11.15 34.89 -14.24
N LYS A 273 -11.90 35.92 -14.65
CA LYS A 273 -11.39 37.07 -15.40
C LYS A 273 -10.39 37.90 -14.59
N ASP A 274 -10.63 38.03 -13.28
CA ASP A 274 -9.73 38.69 -12.33
C ASP A 274 -8.54 37.80 -11.90
N ASN A 275 -8.38 36.62 -12.54
CA ASN A 275 -7.37 35.61 -12.25
C ASN A 275 -7.41 35.07 -10.81
N ASN A 276 -8.55 35.20 -10.11
CA ASN A 276 -8.77 34.66 -8.77
C ASN A 276 -9.41 33.27 -8.87
N GLN A 277 -8.56 32.26 -9.07
CA GLN A 277 -8.99 30.90 -9.36
C GLN A 277 -9.72 30.24 -8.17
N ASP A 278 -9.29 30.48 -6.94
CA ASP A 278 -9.95 29.94 -5.75
C ASP A 278 -11.39 30.46 -5.60
N LEU A 279 -11.59 31.75 -5.84
CA LEU A 279 -12.92 32.37 -5.81
C LEU A 279 -13.78 31.89 -6.99
N ALA A 280 -13.19 31.67 -8.17
CA ALA A 280 -13.88 31.10 -9.31
C ALA A 280 -14.35 29.66 -9.02
N ILE A 281 -13.49 28.82 -8.44
CA ILE A 281 -13.82 27.44 -8.05
C ILE A 281 -14.96 27.42 -7.05
N TYR A 282 -14.90 28.31 -6.04
CA TYR A 282 -15.97 28.49 -5.08
C TYR A 282 -17.29 28.80 -5.80
N HIS A 283 -17.35 29.87 -6.59
CA HIS A 283 -18.58 30.29 -7.25
C HIS A 283 -19.14 29.27 -8.27
N TYR A 284 -18.29 28.57 -9.03
CA TYR A 284 -18.76 27.47 -9.87
C TYR A 284 -19.27 26.28 -9.06
N THR A 285 -18.70 26.04 -7.88
CA THR A 285 -19.22 25.03 -6.95
C THR A 285 -20.60 25.43 -6.44
N GLU A 286 -20.81 26.71 -6.10
CA GLU A 286 -22.13 27.20 -5.72
C GLU A 286 -23.13 27.08 -6.88
N ALA A 287 -22.72 27.42 -8.11
CA ALA A 287 -23.56 27.27 -9.29
C ALA A 287 -23.98 25.81 -9.53
N LEU A 288 -23.03 24.87 -9.41
CA LEU A 288 -23.29 23.44 -9.61
C LEU A 288 -24.16 22.81 -8.51
N LYS A 289 -24.26 23.43 -7.32
CA LYS A 289 -25.26 23.02 -6.31
C LYS A 289 -26.68 23.34 -6.78
N VAL A 290 -26.86 24.43 -7.53
CA VAL A 290 -28.17 24.86 -8.07
C VAL A 290 -28.53 24.08 -9.34
N ASN A 291 -27.60 23.94 -10.29
CA ASN A 291 -27.78 23.14 -11.49
C ASN A 291 -26.67 22.07 -11.62
N PRO A 292 -26.87 20.87 -11.07
CA PRO A 292 -25.86 19.81 -11.05
C PRO A 292 -25.66 19.11 -12.40
N LYS A 293 -26.35 19.54 -13.46
CA LYS A 293 -26.25 18.99 -14.82
C LYS A 293 -25.65 19.98 -15.82
N ASP A 294 -25.16 21.13 -15.37
CA ASP A 294 -24.57 22.11 -16.26
C ASP A 294 -23.13 21.74 -16.67
N ALA A 295 -22.96 21.32 -17.92
CA ALA A 295 -21.67 20.90 -18.45
C ALA A 295 -20.64 22.04 -18.49
N THR A 296 -21.10 23.29 -18.67
CA THR A 296 -20.24 24.47 -18.80
C THR A 296 -19.64 24.87 -17.45
N ALA A 297 -20.44 24.84 -16.39
CA ALA A 297 -19.98 25.09 -15.02
C ALA A 297 -18.95 24.04 -14.56
N TYR A 298 -19.16 22.76 -14.91
CA TYR A 298 -18.15 21.72 -14.68
C TYR A 298 -16.86 22.00 -15.46
N ASN A 299 -16.94 22.37 -16.75
CA ASN A 299 -15.77 22.70 -17.56
C ASN A 299 -14.99 23.89 -16.98
N ASN A 300 -15.68 24.97 -16.62
CA ASN A 300 -15.07 26.18 -16.11
C ASN A 300 -14.45 25.96 -14.72
N ARG A 301 -15.09 25.14 -13.87
CA ARG A 301 -14.50 24.73 -12.58
C ARG A 301 -13.26 23.86 -12.77
N ALA A 302 -13.30 22.92 -13.71
CA ALA A 302 -12.14 22.10 -14.06
C ALA A 302 -10.97 22.97 -14.55
N TRP A 303 -11.25 23.95 -15.41
CA TRP A 303 -10.26 24.90 -15.90
C TRP A 303 -9.66 25.77 -14.78
N ALA A 304 -10.50 26.32 -13.89
CA ALA A 304 -10.03 27.10 -12.75
C ALA A 304 -9.15 26.25 -11.79
N LYS A 305 -9.56 25.01 -11.52
CA LYS A 305 -8.75 24.05 -10.75
C LYS A 305 -7.40 23.77 -11.42
N TYR A 306 -7.40 23.54 -12.72
CA TYR A 306 -6.17 23.37 -13.51
C TYR A 306 -5.24 24.59 -13.39
N LEU A 307 -5.77 25.81 -13.55
CA LEU A 307 -4.99 27.05 -13.41
C LEU A 307 -4.47 27.26 -11.98
N SER A 308 -5.16 26.76 -10.95
CA SER A 308 -4.70 26.75 -9.56
C SER A 308 -3.71 25.64 -9.22
N GLY A 309 -3.34 24.79 -10.20
CA GLY A 309 -2.43 23.64 -10.01
C GLY A 309 -3.10 22.38 -9.44
N GLN A 310 -4.42 22.38 -9.23
CA GLN A 310 -5.19 21.26 -8.67
C GLN A 310 -5.57 20.22 -9.75
N CYS A 311 -4.58 19.71 -10.48
CA CYS A 311 -4.82 18.91 -11.69
C CYS A 311 -5.54 17.58 -11.40
N LEU A 312 -5.24 16.90 -10.29
CA LEU A 312 -5.94 15.66 -9.91
C LEU A 312 -7.43 15.92 -9.60
N GLY A 313 -7.74 17.00 -8.88
CA GLY A 313 -9.10 17.38 -8.51
C GLY A 313 -9.91 17.99 -9.66
N ALA A 314 -9.26 18.38 -10.76
CA ALA A 314 -9.89 18.94 -11.96
C ALA A 314 -10.42 17.84 -12.91
N LEU A 315 -9.80 16.66 -12.91
CA LEU A 315 -10.10 15.60 -13.88
C LEU A 315 -11.56 15.11 -13.78
N ALA A 316 -12.06 14.91 -12.56
CA ALA A 316 -13.44 14.47 -12.33
C ALA A 316 -14.48 15.46 -12.89
N ASP A 317 -14.21 16.77 -12.79
CA ASP A 317 -15.08 17.80 -13.33
C ASP A 317 -15.03 17.83 -14.87
N ALA A 318 -13.84 17.66 -15.44
CA ALA A 318 -13.67 17.59 -16.90
C ALA A 318 -14.38 16.36 -17.50
N ASP A 319 -14.25 15.19 -16.87
CA ASP A 319 -14.98 13.98 -17.27
C ASP A 319 -16.49 14.16 -17.15
N LYS A 320 -16.96 14.80 -16.07
CA LYS A 320 -18.39 15.08 -15.89
C LYS A 320 -18.90 16.03 -16.97
N SER A 321 -18.15 17.07 -17.33
CA SER A 321 -18.49 17.99 -18.41
C SER A 321 -18.63 17.27 -19.75
N ILE A 322 -17.63 16.46 -20.14
CA ILE A 322 -17.64 15.69 -21.40
C ILE A 322 -18.82 14.71 -21.46
N ASN A 323 -19.12 14.03 -20.36
CA ASN A 323 -20.25 13.09 -20.28
C ASN A 323 -21.62 13.78 -20.38
N LEU A 324 -21.74 15.04 -19.94
CA LEU A 324 -22.97 15.81 -20.00
C LEU A 324 -23.18 16.45 -21.37
N ALA A 325 -22.16 17.14 -21.88
CA ALA A 325 -22.17 17.75 -23.21
C ALA A 325 -20.74 17.86 -23.76
N PRO A 326 -20.31 16.98 -24.66
CA PRO A 326 -18.97 17.02 -25.22
C PRO A 326 -18.83 18.21 -26.18
N THR A 327 -17.89 19.10 -25.89
CA THR A 327 -17.53 20.25 -26.74
C THR A 327 -16.03 20.29 -26.96
N GLU A 328 -15.56 21.12 -27.89
CA GLU A 328 -14.13 21.35 -28.10
C GLU A 328 -13.44 21.86 -26.82
N TYR A 329 -14.13 22.68 -26.02
CA TYR A 329 -13.64 23.20 -24.74
C TYR A 329 -13.51 22.10 -23.69
N SER A 330 -14.48 21.19 -23.64
CA SER A 330 -14.47 20.07 -22.69
C SER A 330 -13.30 19.13 -22.96
N TYR A 331 -13.08 18.74 -24.24
CA TYR A 331 -11.91 17.95 -24.63
C TYR A 331 -10.60 18.70 -24.40
N HIS A 332 -10.54 19.99 -24.73
CA HIS A 332 -9.32 20.78 -24.57
C HIS A 332 -8.92 20.91 -23.10
N THR A 333 -9.89 21.18 -22.23
CA THR A 333 -9.69 21.27 -20.77
C THR A 333 -9.18 19.96 -20.20
N ARG A 334 -9.78 18.83 -20.56
CA ARG A 334 -9.30 17.51 -20.09
C ARG A 334 -7.92 17.18 -20.64
N GLY A 335 -7.65 17.50 -21.90
CA GLY A 335 -6.32 17.34 -22.50
C GLY A 335 -5.24 18.16 -21.78
N ALA A 336 -5.54 19.40 -21.39
CA ALA A 336 -4.64 20.24 -20.59
C ALA A 336 -4.40 19.66 -19.19
N ILE A 337 -5.45 19.15 -18.54
CA ILE A 337 -5.35 18.47 -17.24
C ILE A 337 -4.49 17.21 -17.35
N TYR A 338 -4.68 16.39 -18.38
CA TYR A 338 -3.85 15.21 -18.62
C TYR A 338 -2.38 15.56 -18.83
N ASN A 339 -2.07 16.62 -19.59
CA ASN A 339 -0.70 17.12 -19.71
C ASN A 339 -0.11 17.54 -18.36
N CYS A 340 -0.88 18.25 -17.52
CA CYS A 340 -0.43 18.60 -16.16
C CYS A 340 -0.12 17.36 -15.29
N LEU A 341 -0.89 16.28 -15.49
CA LEU A 341 -0.69 15.01 -14.80
C LEU A 341 0.40 14.13 -15.43
N GLY A 342 1.09 14.59 -16.48
CA GLY A 342 2.08 13.80 -17.23
C GLY A 342 1.48 12.68 -18.10
N ARG A 343 0.15 12.65 -18.27
CA ARG A 343 -0.61 11.65 -19.04
C ARG A 343 -0.70 12.06 -20.51
N CYS A 344 0.45 12.15 -21.16
CA CYS A 344 0.59 12.83 -22.45
C CYS A 344 -0.07 12.09 -23.64
N ARG A 345 -0.27 10.77 -23.55
CA ARG A 345 -1.01 10.01 -24.58
C ARG A 345 -2.49 10.34 -24.56
N GLU A 346 -3.10 10.37 -23.38
CA GLU A 346 -4.49 10.77 -23.19
C GLU A 346 -4.70 12.24 -23.57
N ALA A 347 -3.75 13.11 -23.19
CA ALA A 347 -3.75 14.51 -23.62
C ALA A 347 -3.76 14.65 -25.15
N LEU A 348 -2.88 13.91 -25.85
CA LEU A 348 -2.83 13.91 -27.31
C LEU A 348 -4.16 13.45 -27.93
N SER A 349 -4.79 12.41 -27.37
CA SER A 349 -6.10 11.93 -27.81
C SER A 349 -7.17 13.01 -27.68
N ASP A 350 -7.23 13.68 -26.52
CA ASP A 350 -8.21 14.73 -26.26
C ASP A 350 -7.96 15.98 -27.11
N PHE A 351 -6.71 16.40 -27.33
CA PHE A 351 -6.43 17.53 -28.23
C PHE A 351 -6.75 17.22 -29.70
N ASN A 352 -6.58 15.96 -30.12
CA ASN A 352 -7.08 15.53 -31.43
C ASN A 352 -8.61 15.64 -31.50
N ALA A 353 -9.32 15.22 -30.46
CA ALA A 353 -10.77 15.37 -30.38
C ALA A 353 -11.18 16.85 -30.39
N THR A 354 -10.50 17.73 -29.65
CA THR A 354 -10.69 19.19 -29.70
C THR A 354 -10.62 19.72 -31.13
N ILE A 355 -9.54 19.42 -31.86
CA ILE A 355 -9.33 19.93 -33.22
C ILE A 355 -10.35 19.35 -34.22
N ASN A 356 -10.81 18.12 -33.99
CA ASN A 356 -11.82 17.46 -34.83
C ASN A 356 -13.23 18.04 -34.61
N VAL A 357 -13.60 18.38 -33.37
CA VAL A 357 -14.92 18.91 -33.01
C VAL A 357 -15.01 20.44 -33.22
N ALA A 358 -13.89 21.16 -33.08
CA ALA A 358 -13.88 22.61 -33.18
C ALA A 358 -14.30 23.10 -34.58
N LYS A 359 -15.33 23.95 -34.62
CA LYS A 359 -15.73 24.66 -35.85
C LYS A 359 -14.64 25.63 -36.33
N GLU A 360 -13.99 26.30 -35.37
CA GLU A 360 -12.87 27.20 -35.61
C GLU A 360 -11.62 26.67 -34.90
N LYS A 361 -10.55 26.42 -35.67
CA LYS A 361 -9.32 25.82 -35.16
C LYS A 361 -8.39 26.91 -34.63
N LYS A 362 -8.53 27.21 -33.34
CA LYS A 362 -7.73 28.24 -32.67
C LYS A 362 -6.28 27.81 -32.51
N GLY A 363 -5.34 28.77 -32.59
CA GLY A 363 -3.90 28.49 -32.54
C GLY A 363 -3.44 27.74 -31.28
N TYR A 364 -4.05 28.05 -30.12
CA TYR A 364 -3.70 27.39 -28.86
C TYR A 364 -4.06 25.90 -28.81
N TYR A 365 -5.04 25.43 -29.60
CA TYR A 365 -5.35 23.99 -29.71
C TYR A 365 -4.17 23.22 -30.29
N TYR A 366 -3.52 23.76 -31.33
CA TYR A 366 -2.31 23.16 -31.90
C TYR A 366 -1.11 23.30 -30.97
N ALA A 367 -0.94 24.46 -30.32
CA ALA A 367 0.16 24.67 -29.39
C ALA A 367 0.09 23.72 -28.17
N ASP A 368 -1.08 23.47 -27.61
CA ASP A 368 -1.22 22.54 -26.48
C ASP A 368 -1.07 21.07 -26.93
N ARG A 369 -1.50 20.73 -28.16
CA ARG A 369 -1.17 19.44 -28.77
C ARG A 369 0.33 19.28 -29.03
N ALA A 370 1.01 20.35 -29.44
CA ALA A 370 2.46 20.35 -29.60
C ALA A 370 3.16 20.04 -28.28
N LYS A 371 2.70 20.61 -27.15
CA LYS A 371 3.21 20.26 -25.82
C LYS A 371 3.03 18.78 -25.47
N ALA A 372 1.86 18.20 -25.77
CA ALA A 372 1.63 16.77 -25.59
C ALA A 372 2.57 15.93 -26.46
N ARG A 373 2.81 16.35 -27.71
CA ARG A 373 3.77 15.70 -28.64
C ARG A 373 5.21 15.80 -28.16
N VAL A 374 5.64 16.95 -27.63
CA VAL A 374 6.96 17.12 -26.99
C VAL A 374 7.10 16.18 -25.81
N CYS A 375 6.08 16.08 -24.95
CA CYS A 375 6.08 15.16 -23.82
C CYS A 375 6.19 13.68 -24.26
N LEU A 376 5.72 13.36 -25.47
CA LEU A 376 5.83 12.02 -26.07
C LEU A 376 7.10 11.82 -26.91
N GLY A 377 8.03 12.80 -26.94
CA GLY A 377 9.26 12.76 -27.75
C GLY A 377 9.06 13.03 -29.25
N ASN A 378 7.83 13.35 -29.69
CA ASN A 378 7.50 13.59 -31.10
C ASN A 378 7.79 15.04 -31.50
N VAL A 379 9.07 15.43 -31.50
CA VAL A 379 9.51 16.83 -31.68
C VAL A 379 9.16 17.40 -33.07
N GLU A 380 9.35 16.65 -34.15
CA GLU A 380 9.03 17.09 -35.52
C GLU A 380 7.53 17.41 -35.69
N ASP A 381 6.71 16.54 -35.10
CA ASP A 381 5.26 16.66 -35.09
C ASP A 381 4.81 17.86 -34.24
N ALA A 382 5.51 18.13 -33.13
CA ALA A 382 5.29 19.32 -32.32
C ALA A 382 5.67 20.60 -33.07
N ILE A 383 6.79 20.61 -33.80
CA ILE A 383 7.21 21.73 -34.66
C ILE A 383 6.14 22.03 -35.70
N THR A 384 5.61 20.98 -36.35
CA THR A 384 4.50 21.10 -37.32
C THR A 384 3.25 21.71 -36.70
N ASP A 385 2.92 21.34 -35.46
CA ASP A 385 1.78 21.92 -34.75
C ASP A 385 2.03 23.36 -34.32
N TYR A 386 3.24 23.73 -33.94
CA TYR A 386 3.58 25.14 -33.72
C TYR A 386 3.48 25.96 -35.00
N ASP A 387 3.84 25.41 -36.17
CA ASP A 387 3.62 26.09 -37.45
C ASP A 387 2.14 26.34 -37.73
N LYS A 388 1.27 25.36 -37.45
CA LYS A 388 -0.19 25.55 -37.53
C LYS A 388 -0.69 26.57 -36.51
N ALA A 389 -0.14 26.58 -35.30
CA ALA A 389 -0.49 27.54 -34.26
C ALA A 389 -0.14 28.97 -34.69
N ILE A 390 1.06 29.19 -35.26
CA ILE A 390 1.53 30.48 -35.78
C ILE A 390 0.66 30.96 -36.95
N ALA A 391 0.29 30.06 -37.86
CA ALA A 391 -0.57 30.39 -39.00
C ALA A 391 -2.01 30.75 -38.58
N SER A 392 -2.49 30.19 -37.46
CA SER A 392 -3.88 30.36 -37.00
C SER A 392 -4.08 31.53 -36.03
N ASP A 393 -3.00 32.13 -35.49
CA ASP A 393 -3.08 33.25 -34.55
C ASP A 393 -1.89 34.21 -34.72
N ALA A 394 -2.09 35.26 -35.53
CA ALA A 394 -1.05 36.25 -35.83
C ALA A 394 -0.63 37.09 -34.62
N ASN A 395 -1.50 37.24 -33.60
CA ASN A 395 -1.23 38.05 -32.41
C ASN A 395 -0.45 37.29 -31.33
N ASN A 396 -0.68 35.98 -31.17
CA ASN A 396 0.11 35.11 -30.28
C ASN A 396 1.25 34.36 -30.99
N GLY A 397 1.41 34.54 -32.31
CA GLY A 397 2.41 33.86 -33.11
C GLY A 397 3.86 34.04 -32.63
N SER A 398 4.16 35.14 -31.94
CA SER A 398 5.49 35.36 -31.33
C SER A 398 5.82 34.33 -30.25
N LYS A 399 4.88 34.03 -29.34
CA LYS A 399 5.05 33.01 -28.29
C LYS A 399 5.28 31.62 -28.89
N TYR A 400 4.49 31.25 -29.88
CA TYR A 400 4.61 29.94 -30.55
C TYR A 400 5.92 29.82 -31.35
N ARG A 401 6.39 30.92 -31.96
CA ARG A 401 7.68 30.97 -32.66
C ARG A 401 8.84 30.74 -31.70
N THR A 402 8.83 31.36 -30.52
CA THR A 402 9.86 31.13 -29.50
C THR A 402 9.89 29.67 -29.03
N GLU A 403 8.73 29.05 -28.80
CA GLU A 403 8.69 27.63 -28.42
C GLU A 403 9.16 26.71 -29.57
N LYS A 404 8.81 27.02 -30.82
CA LYS A 404 9.34 26.33 -32.00
C LYS A 404 10.86 26.44 -32.10
N GLU A 405 11.42 27.64 -31.97
CA GLU A 405 12.86 27.90 -32.07
C GLU A 405 13.65 27.12 -31.00
N LYS A 406 13.13 27.02 -29.78
CA LYS A 406 13.70 26.17 -28.72
C LYS A 406 13.78 24.71 -29.13
N LEU A 407 12.70 24.17 -29.71
CA LEU A 407 12.67 22.78 -30.18
C LEU A 407 13.63 22.53 -31.35
N VAL A 408 13.68 23.45 -32.31
CA VAL A 408 14.58 23.35 -33.47
C VAL A 408 16.04 23.38 -33.02
N LYS A 409 16.40 24.27 -32.08
CA LYS A 409 17.76 24.31 -31.52
C LYS A 409 18.11 23.01 -30.79
N LYS A 410 17.20 22.50 -29.95
CA LYS A 410 17.37 21.24 -29.22
C LYS A 410 17.53 20.05 -30.18
N GLN A 411 16.83 20.04 -31.32
CA GLN A 411 16.95 18.99 -32.33
C GLN A 411 18.31 19.01 -33.05
N GLY A 412 18.89 20.19 -33.27
CA GLY A 412 20.22 20.34 -33.88
C GLY A 412 21.40 19.91 -33.00
N GLU A 413 21.18 19.71 -31.70
CA GLU A 413 22.20 19.27 -30.73
C GLU A 413 22.24 17.74 -30.56
N ILE A 414 21.35 16.98 -31.20
CA ILE A 414 21.23 15.53 -31.04
C ILE A 414 22.35 14.80 -31.80
N GLU A 415 23.25 14.15 -31.06
CA GLU A 415 24.36 13.34 -31.58
C GLU A 415 23.95 11.85 -31.72
N LYS A 416 24.73 11.08 -32.49
CA LYS A 416 24.51 9.63 -32.58
C LYS A 416 24.85 8.98 -31.22
N PRO A 417 24.05 8.01 -30.75
CA PRO A 417 24.33 7.32 -29.50
C PRO A 417 25.68 6.59 -29.57
N THR A 418 26.39 6.56 -28.45
CA THR A 418 27.63 5.80 -28.29
C THR A 418 27.39 4.60 -27.39
N ILE A 419 28.00 3.46 -27.72
CA ILE A 419 27.85 2.20 -26.99
C ILE A 419 29.23 1.81 -26.47
N THR A 420 29.36 1.71 -25.15
CA THR A 420 30.59 1.29 -24.47
C THR A 420 30.34 -0.04 -23.77
N TRP A 421 31.19 -1.03 -24.03
CA TRP A 421 31.10 -2.33 -23.37
C TRP A 421 31.80 -2.29 -22.01
N ASP A 422 31.06 -2.59 -20.94
CA ASP A 422 31.63 -2.80 -19.61
C ASP A 422 32.02 -4.28 -19.43
N TYR A 423 31.14 -5.19 -19.87
CA TYR A 423 31.35 -6.62 -19.79
C TYR A 423 30.65 -7.38 -20.95
N PRO A 424 31.37 -8.19 -21.75
CA PRO A 424 32.81 -8.37 -21.71
C PRO A 424 33.55 -7.10 -22.21
N TYR A 425 34.53 -6.66 -21.43
CA TYR A 425 35.38 -5.53 -21.81
C TYR A 425 36.21 -5.86 -23.05
N ASN A 426 36.82 -7.05 -23.06
CA ASN A 426 37.63 -7.54 -24.18
C ASN A 426 36.75 -8.05 -25.33
N ALA A 427 37.23 -7.85 -26.56
CA ALA A 427 36.57 -8.34 -27.77
C ALA A 427 36.36 -9.86 -27.80
N PHE A 428 37.23 -10.61 -27.11
CA PHE A 428 37.16 -12.06 -26.96
C PHE A 428 37.37 -12.45 -25.50
N VAL A 429 36.50 -13.30 -24.96
CA VAL A 429 36.60 -13.85 -23.60
C VAL A 429 36.22 -15.33 -23.61
N SER A 430 36.86 -16.16 -22.77
CA SER A 430 36.41 -17.53 -22.49
C SER A 430 35.53 -17.56 -21.25
N SER A 431 34.37 -18.22 -21.32
CA SER A 431 33.49 -18.46 -20.17
C SER A 431 33.38 -19.95 -19.90
N THR A 432 33.19 -20.30 -18.65
CA THR A 432 32.88 -21.66 -18.24
C THR A 432 31.51 -21.85 -17.61
N GLU A 433 30.78 -20.74 -17.45
CA GLU A 433 29.38 -20.69 -17.04
C GLU A 433 28.45 -20.76 -18.27
N PRO A 434 27.32 -21.52 -18.20
CA PRO A 434 26.35 -21.63 -19.30
C PRO A 434 25.59 -20.32 -19.57
N THR A 435 25.79 -19.32 -18.71
CA THR A 435 25.24 -17.99 -18.82
C THR A 435 26.34 -16.96 -18.62
N TYR A 436 26.20 -15.80 -19.25
CA TYR A 436 27.16 -14.72 -19.13
C TYR A 436 26.42 -13.41 -18.94
N ASN A 437 26.85 -12.63 -17.94
CA ASN A 437 26.31 -11.29 -17.75
C ASN A 437 26.87 -10.40 -18.86
N VAL A 438 26.03 -9.56 -19.42
CA VAL A 438 26.38 -8.63 -20.47
C VAL A 438 26.04 -7.26 -19.96
N LYS A 439 27.07 -6.41 -19.81
CA LYS A 439 26.91 -5.04 -19.37
C LYS A 439 27.47 -4.07 -20.40
N ALA A 440 26.67 -3.09 -20.79
CA ALA A 440 27.10 -2.01 -21.66
C ALA A 440 26.41 -0.70 -21.29
N CYS A 441 27.15 0.38 -21.40
CA CYS A 441 26.70 1.74 -21.16
C CYS A 441 26.39 2.42 -22.49
N ILE A 442 25.19 2.99 -22.62
CA ILE A 442 24.78 3.77 -23.79
C ILE A 442 24.72 5.23 -23.36
N HIS A 443 25.45 6.09 -24.08
CA HIS A 443 25.30 7.54 -23.94
C HIS A 443 24.59 8.08 -25.17
N SER A 444 23.49 8.77 -24.94
CA SER A 444 22.68 9.42 -25.96
C SER A 444 22.11 10.70 -25.38
N ASN A 445 22.21 11.80 -26.13
CA ASN A 445 21.44 13.02 -25.86
C ASN A 445 20.11 13.03 -26.62
N ALA A 446 19.81 11.96 -27.37
CA ALA A 446 18.52 11.66 -27.98
C ALA A 446 17.74 10.62 -27.16
N ASP A 447 16.41 10.67 -27.23
CA ASP A 447 15.56 9.60 -26.71
C ASP A 447 15.82 8.28 -27.46
N ILE A 448 16.18 7.25 -26.70
CA ILE A 448 16.43 5.90 -27.23
C ILE A 448 15.08 5.19 -27.41
N LYS A 449 14.75 4.80 -28.64
CA LYS A 449 13.52 4.08 -28.97
C LYS A 449 13.63 2.60 -28.67
N SER A 450 14.78 2.00 -28.98
CA SER A 450 15.02 0.59 -28.76
C SER A 450 16.49 0.32 -28.51
N ILE A 451 16.76 -0.67 -27.66
CA ILE A 451 18.07 -1.28 -27.49
C ILE A 451 17.86 -2.77 -27.65
N GLN A 452 18.58 -3.39 -28.58
CA GLN A 452 18.48 -4.81 -28.87
C GLN A 452 19.84 -5.45 -28.71
N LEU A 453 19.91 -6.44 -27.82
CA LEU A 453 21.05 -7.34 -27.73
C LEU A 453 20.84 -8.51 -28.69
N TYR A 454 21.81 -8.73 -29.56
CA TYR A 454 21.86 -9.88 -30.46
C TYR A 454 22.83 -10.91 -29.90
N VAL A 455 22.40 -12.17 -29.82
CA VAL A 455 23.23 -13.31 -29.47
C VAL A 455 23.21 -14.28 -30.64
N ASN A 456 24.36 -14.53 -31.25
CA ASN A 456 24.48 -15.36 -32.46
C ASN A 456 23.52 -14.93 -33.59
N GLY A 457 23.34 -13.62 -33.76
CA GLY A 457 22.47 -13.03 -34.79
C GLY A 457 20.96 -13.09 -34.48
N LYS A 458 20.55 -13.62 -33.32
CA LYS A 458 19.14 -13.63 -32.88
C LYS A 458 18.90 -12.56 -31.84
N THR A 459 17.75 -11.88 -31.92
CA THR A 459 17.32 -10.91 -30.91
C THR A 459 17.08 -11.61 -29.57
N PHE A 460 17.75 -11.12 -28.53
CA PHE A 460 17.58 -11.57 -27.17
C PHE A 460 16.53 -10.68 -26.49
N ALA A 461 15.47 -11.28 -25.92
CA ALA A 461 14.40 -10.55 -25.28
C ALA A 461 14.91 -9.92 -23.98
N SER A 462 15.14 -8.60 -23.98
CA SER A 462 15.56 -7.88 -22.77
C SER A 462 14.36 -7.54 -21.89
N ARG A 463 14.55 -7.68 -20.57
CA ARG A 463 13.62 -7.21 -19.54
C ARG A 463 14.43 -6.46 -18.49
N GLY A 464 14.67 -5.18 -18.76
CA GLY A 464 15.01 -4.22 -17.72
C GLY A 464 16.33 -3.49 -17.96
N PHE A 465 16.20 -2.18 -18.11
CA PHE A 465 17.30 -1.24 -18.21
C PHE A 465 17.73 -0.85 -16.78
N GLY A 466 18.93 -1.22 -16.38
CA GLY A 466 19.51 -0.75 -15.12
C GLY A 466 20.01 0.68 -15.28
N LEU A 467 19.77 1.56 -14.32
CA LEU A 467 20.40 2.88 -14.30
C LEU A 467 21.74 2.76 -13.57
N ASP A 468 22.84 2.78 -14.32
CA ASP A 468 24.14 3.19 -13.80
C ASP A 468 24.21 4.72 -13.85
N THR A 469 24.78 5.37 -12.84
CA THR A 469 24.62 6.83 -12.63
C THR A 469 25.21 7.70 -13.74
N ASP A 470 26.06 7.13 -14.59
CA ASP A 470 26.78 7.84 -15.66
C ASP A 470 26.25 7.53 -17.08
N CYS A 471 25.35 6.56 -17.24
CA CYS A 471 24.82 6.15 -18.55
C CYS A 471 23.45 6.78 -18.84
N THR A 472 23.14 7.03 -20.12
CA THR A 472 21.76 7.38 -20.52
C THR A 472 20.84 6.17 -20.34
N GLU A 473 21.30 5.01 -20.80
CA GLU A 473 20.66 3.70 -20.60
C GLU A 473 21.77 2.65 -20.46
N SER A 474 21.48 1.52 -19.82
CA SER A 474 22.41 0.40 -19.80
C SER A 474 21.74 -0.90 -20.22
N VAL A 475 22.53 -1.75 -20.87
CA VAL A 475 22.21 -3.17 -20.99
C VAL A 475 22.84 -3.85 -19.79
N ASN A 476 22.07 -4.60 -19.02
CA ASN A 476 22.56 -5.47 -17.97
C ASN A 476 21.76 -6.77 -17.99
N GLU A 477 22.15 -7.68 -18.88
CA GLU A 477 21.38 -8.87 -19.21
C GLU A 477 22.22 -10.13 -19.04
N THR A 478 21.61 -11.21 -18.56
CA THR A 478 22.26 -12.51 -18.47
C THR A 478 21.90 -13.35 -19.70
N VAL A 479 22.84 -13.53 -20.63
CA VAL A 479 22.61 -14.32 -21.85
C VAL A 479 22.96 -15.78 -21.64
N LYS A 480 22.15 -16.70 -22.18
CA LYS A 480 22.50 -18.12 -22.26
C LYS A 480 23.49 -18.34 -23.40
N LEU A 481 24.56 -19.08 -23.13
CA LEU A 481 25.61 -19.40 -24.09
C LEU A 481 25.40 -20.80 -24.67
N ASN A 482 25.60 -20.94 -25.98
CA ASN A 482 25.74 -22.24 -26.61
C ASN A 482 27.19 -22.74 -26.45
N ASN A 483 27.40 -24.05 -26.38
CA ASN A 483 28.76 -24.59 -26.31
C ASN A 483 29.57 -24.15 -27.54
N GLY A 484 30.79 -23.65 -27.32
CA GLY A 484 31.61 -23.00 -28.36
C GLY A 484 31.47 -21.48 -28.36
N LYS A 485 31.67 -20.85 -29.53
CA LYS A 485 31.71 -19.39 -29.67
C LYS A 485 30.31 -18.80 -29.72
N ASN A 486 30.09 -17.72 -28.96
CA ASN A 486 28.87 -16.93 -28.94
C ASN A 486 29.20 -15.49 -29.32
N GLU A 487 28.60 -14.97 -30.39
CA GLU A 487 28.77 -13.58 -30.81
C GLU A 487 27.68 -12.69 -30.20
N LEU A 488 28.09 -11.56 -29.64
CA LEU A 488 27.23 -10.55 -29.04
C LEU A 488 27.38 -9.22 -29.77
N GLU A 489 26.26 -8.51 -29.94
CA GLU A 489 26.21 -7.19 -30.55
C GLU A 489 25.01 -6.41 -30.02
N ILE A 490 25.16 -5.10 -29.80
CA ILE A 490 24.07 -4.22 -29.35
C ILE A 490 23.72 -3.27 -30.48
N VAL A 491 22.42 -3.13 -30.73
CA VAL A 491 21.86 -2.15 -31.67
C VAL A 491 21.02 -1.16 -30.87
N VAL A 492 21.31 0.12 -31.04
CA VAL A 492 20.55 1.23 -30.44
C VAL A 492 19.88 2.01 -31.56
N GLU A 493 18.57 2.19 -31.42
CA GLU A 493 17.77 3.02 -32.32
C GLU A 493 17.26 4.25 -31.57
N THR A 494 17.47 5.42 -32.15
CA THR A 494 16.84 6.66 -31.72
C THR A 494 15.80 7.09 -32.76
N ALA A 495 15.12 8.21 -32.53
CA ALA A 495 14.25 8.78 -33.56
C ALA A 495 15.00 9.15 -34.86
N HIS A 496 16.32 9.37 -34.79
CA HIS A 496 17.09 9.99 -35.87
C HIS A 496 18.25 9.11 -36.39
N SER A 497 18.63 8.04 -35.68
CA SER A 497 19.77 7.22 -36.08
C SER A 497 19.69 5.78 -35.55
N SER A 498 20.39 4.86 -36.21
CA SER A 498 20.67 3.52 -35.69
C SER A 498 22.18 3.32 -35.61
N VAL A 499 22.66 2.85 -34.45
CA VAL A 499 24.06 2.56 -34.19
C VAL A 499 24.19 1.11 -33.73
N ARG A 500 25.21 0.43 -34.24
CA ARG A 500 25.55 -0.96 -33.92
C ARG A 500 26.91 -0.98 -33.25
N SER A 501 27.04 -1.71 -32.15
CA SER A 501 28.30 -1.83 -31.42
C SER A 501 29.32 -2.65 -32.20
N GLU A 502 30.58 -2.60 -31.78
CA GLU A 502 31.51 -3.67 -32.13
C GLU A 502 31.02 -5.01 -31.57
N LYS A 503 31.39 -6.10 -32.24
CA LYS A 503 31.09 -7.46 -31.79
C LYS A 503 31.93 -7.85 -30.58
N ARG A 504 31.34 -8.64 -29.69
CA ARG A 504 32.03 -9.37 -28.62
C ARG A 504 31.84 -10.86 -28.81
N VAL A 505 32.88 -11.65 -28.53
CA VAL A 505 32.83 -13.11 -28.67
C VAL A 505 33.11 -13.76 -27.33
N ILE A 506 32.20 -14.60 -26.87
CA ILE A 506 32.37 -15.43 -25.68
C ILE A 506 32.51 -16.89 -26.11
N GLU A 507 33.69 -17.46 -25.92
CA GLU A 507 33.89 -18.89 -26.07
C GLU A 507 33.46 -19.60 -24.79
N TYR A 508 32.25 -20.17 -24.80
CA TYR A 508 31.77 -21.02 -23.73
C TYR A 508 32.36 -22.42 -23.88
N LYS A 509 33.15 -22.82 -22.89
CA LYS A 509 33.54 -24.21 -22.68
C LYS A 509 33.00 -24.57 -21.32
N SER A 510 31.94 -25.35 -21.27
CA SER A 510 31.36 -25.84 -20.00
C SER A 510 32.47 -26.28 -19.04
N SER A 511 32.72 -25.48 -17.99
CA SER A 511 33.31 -26.05 -16.76
C SER A 511 32.12 -26.52 -15.98
N GLY A 512 32.14 -27.78 -15.54
CA GLY A 512 31.08 -28.32 -14.71
C GLY A 512 30.84 -27.45 -13.47
N THR A 513 29.77 -26.64 -13.49
CA THR A 513 28.92 -26.53 -12.32
C THR A 513 28.40 -27.95 -12.11
N GLY A 514 28.82 -28.61 -11.04
CA GLY A 514 28.51 -30.03 -10.94
C GLY A 514 27.01 -30.23 -10.82
N HIS A 515 26.61 -31.41 -11.24
CA HIS A 515 25.23 -31.75 -11.48
C HIS A 515 24.47 -31.88 -10.16
N TYR A 516 23.18 -31.55 -10.20
CA TYR A 516 22.27 -31.78 -9.09
C TYR A 516 21.75 -33.22 -9.17
N HIS A 517 22.11 -34.02 -8.18
CA HIS A 517 21.70 -35.40 -8.00
C HIS A 517 20.72 -35.53 -6.85
N ALA A 518 19.77 -36.46 -6.98
CA ALA A 518 18.90 -36.83 -5.87
C ALA A 518 18.76 -38.34 -5.73
N LEU A 519 18.74 -38.82 -4.49
CA LEU A 519 18.34 -40.17 -4.11
C LEU A 519 17.07 -40.07 -3.26
N LEU A 520 15.93 -40.50 -3.81
CA LEU A 520 14.62 -40.42 -3.17
C LEU A 520 14.20 -41.84 -2.77
N ILE A 521 14.01 -42.08 -1.48
CA ILE A 521 13.73 -43.40 -0.91
C ILE A 521 12.34 -43.38 -0.28
N GLY A 522 11.41 -44.13 -0.85
CA GLY A 522 10.05 -44.28 -0.33
C GLY A 522 9.79 -45.73 0.08
N VAL A 523 9.43 -45.96 1.33
CA VAL A 523 9.10 -47.29 1.87
C VAL A 523 7.66 -47.29 2.37
N GLU A 524 6.79 -47.95 1.62
CA GLU A 524 5.37 -48.17 1.92
C GLU A 524 5.12 -49.56 2.49
N ASN A 525 5.69 -50.59 1.86
CA ASN A 525 5.40 -51.98 2.16
C ASN A 525 6.58 -52.65 2.88
N TYR A 526 6.28 -53.39 3.95
CA TYR A 526 7.26 -54.08 4.79
C TYR A 526 7.06 -55.60 4.77
N ASP A 527 8.16 -56.34 4.64
CA ASP A 527 8.16 -57.81 4.64
C ASP A 527 7.71 -58.40 5.99
N ASP A 528 7.95 -57.68 7.08
CA ASP A 528 7.53 -58.06 8.43
C ASP A 528 6.16 -57.46 8.76
N PHE A 529 5.13 -58.31 8.78
CA PHE A 529 3.74 -57.95 9.11
C PHE A 529 3.54 -57.27 10.48
N SER A 530 4.56 -57.26 11.37
CA SER A 530 4.50 -56.53 12.63
C SER A 530 4.83 -55.03 12.52
N ILE A 531 5.35 -54.62 11.35
CA ILE A 531 5.50 -53.23 10.91
C ILE A 531 4.29 -52.91 10.03
N ASN A 532 3.56 -51.84 10.36
CA ASN A 532 2.41 -51.45 9.55
C ASN A 532 2.88 -50.80 8.25
N ASP A 533 2.27 -51.16 7.13
CA ASP A 533 2.48 -50.48 5.86
C ASP A 533 1.99 -49.01 5.92
N LEU A 534 2.54 -48.17 5.04
CA LEU A 534 2.23 -46.75 4.88
C LEU A 534 1.63 -46.50 3.48
N GLU A 535 0.82 -45.45 3.33
CA GLU A 535 0.07 -45.21 2.08
C GLU A 535 0.67 -44.16 1.12
N LYS A 536 1.68 -43.40 1.56
CA LYS A 536 2.16 -42.17 0.87
C LYS A 536 3.65 -42.06 0.55
N PRO A 537 4.59 -42.78 1.19
CA PRO A 537 6.01 -42.59 0.93
C PRO A 537 6.48 -42.64 -0.54
N ILE A 538 5.87 -43.46 -1.40
CA ILE A 538 6.22 -43.50 -2.84
C ILE A 538 5.63 -42.28 -3.56
N ASP A 539 4.37 -41.94 -3.28
CA ASP A 539 3.73 -40.71 -3.79
C ASP A 539 4.55 -39.46 -3.45
N ASP A 540 5.09 -39.39 -2.23
CA ASP A 540 5.94 -38.28 -1.78
C ASP A 540 7.23 -38.20 -2.61
N CYS A 541 7.86 -39.34 -2.89
CA CYS A 541 9.07 -39.38 -3.72
C CYS A 541 8.79 -38.93 -5.17
N GLU A 542 7.67 -39.37 -5.76
CA GLU A 542 7.29 -38.96 -7.12
C GLU A 542 6.93 -37.46 -7.18
N LEU A 543 6.22 -36.96 -6.17
CA LEU A 543 5.89 -35.54 -6.08
C LEU A 543 7.15 -34.69 -5.95
N LEU A 544 8.09 -35.07 -5.08
CA LEU A 544 9.36 -34.37 -4.93
C LEU A 544 10.20 -34.45 -6.20
N GLU A 545 10.30 -35.61 -6.84
CA GLU A 545 10.98 -35.75 -8.13
C GLU A 545 10.42 -34.79 -9.17
N SER A 546 9.10 -34.76 -9.33
CA SER A 546 8.46 -33.88 -10.31
C SER A 546 8.74 -32.40 -10.02
N THR A 547 8.70 -31.98 -8.75
CA THR A 547 9.03 -30.60 -8.35
C THR A 547 10.49 -30.28 -8.61
N LEU A 548 11.43 -31.17 -8.26
CA LEU A 548 12.86 -30.95 -8.49
C LEU A 548 13.18 -30.87 -9.98
N VAL A 549 12.60 -31.74 -10.80
CA VAL A 549 12.89 -31.79 -12.25
C VAL A 549 12.23 -30.63 -12.99
N ASN A 550 10.99 -30.27 -12.64
CA ASN A 550 10.24 -29.24 -13.36
C ASN A 550 10.63 -27.81 -12.93
N ASP A 551 10.85 -27.60 -11.64
CA ASP A 551 11.00 -26.25 -11.09
C ASP A 551 12.47 -25.89 -10.76
N TYR A 552 13.34 -26.89 -10.62
CA TYR A 552 14.75 -26.73 -10.22
C TYR A 552 15.74 -27.42 -11.16
N THR A 553 17.03 -27.11 -11.05
CA THR A 553 18.07 -27.54 -11.99
C THR A 553 18.44 -29.05 -11.92
N PHE A 554 17.59 -29.91 -11.34
CA PHE A 554 17.80 -31.35 -11.30
C PHE A 554 17.44 -32.00 -12.62
N GLU A 555 18.40 -32.65 -13.27
CA GLU A 555 18.12 -33.43 -14.48
C GLU A 555 17.49 -34.78 -14.10
N LYS A 556 16.46 -35.20 -14.84
CA LYS A 556 15.74 -36.47 -14.59
C LYS A 556 16.67 -37.69 -14.55
N SER A 557 17.74 -37.71 -15.34
CA SER A 557 18.75 -38.78 -15.36
C SER A 557 19.57 -38.87 -14.07
N ASN A 558 19.61 -37.81 -13.28
CA ASN A 558 20.38 -37.68 -12.04
C ASN A 558 19.51 -37.83 -10.78
N VAL A 559 18.20 -38.05 -10.95
CA VAL A 559 17.26 -38.33 -9.86
C VAL A 559 16.97 -39.83 -9.83
N HIS A 560 17.26 -40.46 -8.70
CA HIS A 560 17.12 -41.90 -8.48
C HIS A 560 16.03 -42.16 -7.45
N VAL A 561 14.89 -42.68 -7.88
CA VAL A 561 13.77 -43.06 -7.01
C VAL A 561 13.84 -44.55 -6.68
N LEU A 562 13.91 -44.89 -5.40
CA LEU A 562 13.84 -46.25 -4.89
C LEU A 562 12.50 -46.48 -4.20
N LYS A 563 11.73 -47.46 -4.69
CA LYS A 563 10.39 -47.81 -4.20
C LYS A 563 10.44 -49.12 -3.43
N ASN A 564 10.07 -49.11 -2.15
CA ASN A 564 10.19 -50.25 -1.24
C ASN A 564 11.56 -50.96 -1.28
N PRO A 565 12.69 -50.22 -1.27
CA PRO A 565 14.00 -50.87 -1.37
C PRO A 565 14.36 -51.66 -0.11
N THR A 566 15.09 -52.76 -0.31
CA THR A 566 15.80 -53.45 0.76
C THR A 566 16.98 -52.61 1.26
N LYS A 567 17.54 -52.94 2.43
CA LYS A 567 18.78 -52.30 2.91
C LYS A 567 19.90 -52.38 1.87
N GLU A 568 20.04 -53.53 1.21
CA GLU A 568 21.06 -53.76 0.19
C GLU A 568 20.91 -52.81 -1.00
N ALA A 569 19.69 -52.65 -1.54
CA ALA A 569 19.44 -51.76 -2.66
C ALA A 569 19.74 -50.28 -2.33
N ILE A 570 19.47 -49.85 -1.09
CA ILE A 570 19.86 -48.50 -0.62
C ILE A 570 21.39 -48.36 -0.63
N LEU A 571 22.11 -49.34 -0.07
CA LEU A 571 23.57 -49.33 -0.01
C LEU A 571 24.22 -49.36 -1.39
N GLU A 572 23.74 -50.20 -2.31
CA GLU A 572 24.20 -50.25 -3.69
C GLU A 572 24.07 -48.88 -4.37
N LYS A 573 22.95 -48.18 -4.13
CA LYS A 573 22.74 -46.85 -4.71
C LYS A 573 23.65 -45.79 -4.10
N LEU A 574 23.90 -45.86 -2.79
CA LEU A 574 24.86 -44.97 -2.13
C LEU A 574 26.29 -45.19 -2.63
N ILE A 575 26.72 -46.46 -2.81
CA ILE A 575 28.01 -46.82 -3.40
C ILE A 575 28.11 -46.31 -4.84
N TYR A 576 27.08 -46.53 -5.65
CA TYR A 576 27.01 -46.02 -7.01
C TYR A 576 27.25 -44.50 -7.10
N LEU A 577 26.64 -43.73 -6.17
CA LEU A 577 26.83 -42.29 -6.09
C LEU A 577 28.22 -41.92 -5.58
N GLN A 578 28.73 -42.61 -4.55
CA GLN A 578 30.07 -42.40 -4.01
C GLN A 578 31.17 -42.54 -5.07
N GLU A 579 31.03 -43.49 -5.98
CA GLU A 579 32.01 -43.74 -7.06
C GLU A 579 31.98 -42.70 -8.18
N ARG A 580 30.85 -41.98 -8.34
CA ARG A 580 30.58 -41.14 -9.52
C ARG A 580 30.56 -39.65 -9.22
N LEU A 581 30.15 -39.27 -8.02
CA LEU A 581 30.01 -37.86 -7.66
C LEU A 581 31.35 -37.24 -7.28
N THR A 582 31.52 -36.00 -7.71
CA THR A 582 32.73 -35.19 -7.59
C THR A 582 32.50 -33.97 -6.69
N LYS A 583 33.57 -33.21 -6.41
CA LYS A 583 33.50 -31.96 -5.61
C LYS A 583 32.70 -30.85 -6.24
N GLN A 584 32.31 -31.01 -7.50
CA GLN A 584 31.50 -30.05 -8.21
C GLN A 584 30.00 -30.33 -7.98
N ASP A 585 29.64 -31.58 -7.72
CA ASP A 585 28.26 -32.06 -7.74
C ASP A 585 27.51 -31.75 -6.43
N GLN A 586 26.18 -31.76 -6.50
CA GLN A 586 25.27 -31.52 -5.39
C GLN A 586 24.42 -32.76 -5.17
N LEU A 587 24.24 -33.19 -3.91
CA LEU A 587 23.43 -34.38 -3.61
C LEU A 587 22.31 -34.08 -2.61
N LEU A 588 21.08 -34.39 -3.00
CA LEU A 588 19.93 -34.46 -2.12
C LEU A 588 19.60 -35.93 -1.81
N ILE A 589 19.47 -36.28 -0.54
CA ILE A 589 18.94 -37.59 -0.11
C ILE A 589 17.62 -37.34 0.60
N PHE A 590 16.54 -37.91 0.08
CA PHE A 590 15.21 -37.87 0.70
C PHE A 590 14.81 -39.25 1.17
N TYR A 591 14.25 -39.34 2.37
CA TYR A 591 13.68 -40.58 2.91
C TYR A 591 12.28 -40.32 3.45
N SER A 592 11.31 -41.12 3.02
CA SER A 592 9.96 -41.21 3.57
C SER A 592 9.67 -42.67 3.93
N GLY A 593 9.24 -42.93 5.17
CA GLY A 593 9.00 -44.27 5.69
C GLY A 593 9.15 -44.35 7.21
N HIS A 594 8.99 -45.56 7.78
CA HIS A 594 9.18 -45.76 9.22
C HIS A 594 10.63 -45.52 9.67
N GLY A 595 10.76 -45.08 10.91
CA GLY A 595 12.03 -44.94 11.61
C GLY A 595 11.92 -45.44 13.06
N MET A 596 13.04 -45.86 13.64
CA MET A 596 13.11 -46.35 15.03
C MET A 596 14.30 -45.77 15.77
N VAL A 597 14.20 -45.65 17.09
CA VAL A 597 15.36 -45.40 17.97
C VAL A 597 15.62 -46.59 18.85
N LYS A 598 16.89 -46.99 18.92
CA LYS A 598 17.35 -47.99 19.88
C LYS A 598 18.75 -47.61 20.36
N ASN A 599 18.91 -47.52 21.68
CA ASN A 599 20.15 -47.09 22.34
C ASN A 599 20.64 -45.73 21.82
N GLU A 600 19.75 -44.72 21.76
CA GLU A 600 20.06 -43.35 21.33
C GLU A 600 20.49 -43.20 19.86
N ILE A 601 20.48 -44.29 19.09
CA ILE A 601 20.76 -44.29 17.65
C ILE A 601 19.43 -44.36 16.89
N GLY A 602 19.25 -43.46 15.92
CA GLY A 602 18.15 -43.50 14.96
C GLY A 602 18.42 -44.43 13.78
N TYR A 603 17.37 -45.10 13.32
CA TYR A 603 17.38 -46.04 12.19
C TYR A 603 16.24 -45.73 11.24
N TRP A 604 16.51 -45.88 9.95
CA TRP A 604 15.53 -45.94 8.88
C TRP A 604 15.20 -47.41 8.62
N LEU A 605 13.94 -47.73 8.36
CA LEU A 605 13.48 -49.10 8.11
C LEU A 605 13.26 -49.32 6.60
N PRO A 606 14.15 -50.09 5.93
CA PRO A 606 13.91 -50.56 4.56
C PRO A 606 12.78 -51.60 4.53
N SER A 607 12.34 -52.01 3.33
CA SER A 607 11.24 -52.98 3.19
C SER A 607 11.55 -54.35 3.82
N ASP A 608 12.81 -54.77 3.83
CA ASP A 608 13.28 -56.02 4.46
C ASP A 608 13.58 -55.90 5.97
N ALA A 609 13.19 -54.78 6.60
CA ALA A 609 13.32 -54.59 8.03
C ALA A 609 12.41 -55.54 8.83
N ARG A 610 12.89 -55.97 10.00
CA ARG A 610 12.07 -56.69 10.98
C ARG A 610 11.98 -55.90 12.28
N LYS A 611 10.80 -55.87 12.92
CA LYS A 611 10.54 -55.02 14.10
C LYS A 611 11.43 -55.31 15.30
N ASP A 612 11.83 -56.57 15.45
CA ASP A 612 12.63 -57.02 16.60
C ASP A 612 14.12 -57.24 16.27
N SER A 613 14.53 -57.03 15.01
CA SER A 613 15.91 -57.30 14.56
C SER A 613 16.53 -56.13 13.81
N ARG A 614 17.64 -55.64 14.37
CA ARG A 614 18.45 -54.54 13.80
C ARG A 614 19.27 -54.92 12.57
N LEU A 615 19.32 -56.19 12.17
CA LEU A 615 20.21 -56.66 11.10
C LEU A 615 19.99 -55.92 9.77
N LYS A 616 18.74 -55.61 9.45
CA LYS A 616 18.34 -54.94 8.20
C LYS A 616 17.93 -53.48 8.39
N TRP A 617 18.11 -52.92 9.59
CA TRP A 617 17.86 -51.50 9.82
C TRP A 617 19.05 -50.68 9.30
N PHE A 618 18.77 -49.54 8.69
CA PHE A 618 19.79 -48.63 8.20
C PHE A 618 20.01 -47.50 9.20
N SER A 619 21.17 -47.47 9.84
CA SER A 619 21.44 -46.52 10.93
C SER A 619 21.87 -45.13 10.44
N ASN A 620 21.57 -44.09 11.23
CA ASN A 620 22.08 -42.74 10.98
C ASN A 620 23.63 -42.68 10.97
N SER A 621 24.31 -43.60 11.67
CA SER A 621 25.77 -43.72 11.62
C SER A 621 26.27 -44.26 10.29
N GLU A 622 25.66 -45.31 9.75
CA GLU A 622 25.99 -45.83 8.41
C GLU A 622 25.78 -44.76 7.33
N LEU A 623 24.65 -44.05 7.39
CA LEU A 623 24.37 -42.93 6.48
C LEU A 623 25.46 -41.84 6.53
N ARG A 624 25.87 -41.47 7.74
CA ARG A 624 26.93 -40.48 7.97
C ARG A 624 28.27 -40.92 7.36
N ASP A 625 28.64 -42.19 7.47
CA ASP A 625 29.87 -42.72 6.86
C ASP A 625 29.85 -42.57 5.33
N TYR A 626 28.72 -42.89 4.70
CA TYR A 626 28.56 -42.68 3.26
C TYR A 626 28.62 -41.19 2.88
N VAL A 627 27.90 -40.34 3.61
CA VAL A 627 27.85 -38.89 3.35
C VAL A 627 29.22 -38.22 3.51
N ASN A 628 30.02 -38.67 4.46
CA ASN A 628 31.41 -38.24 4.63
C ASN A 628 32.31 -38.67 3.46
N SER A 629 32.01 -39.82 2.85
CA SER A 629 32.82 -40.38 1.75
C SER A 629 32.43 -39.85 0.36
N ILE A 630 31.19 -39.41 0.17
CA ILE A 630 30.70 -38.84 -1.09
C ILE A 630 31.26 -37.43 -1.23
N LYS A 631 31.94 -37.16 -2.36
CA LYS A 631 32.79 -35.97 -2.52
C LYS A 631 32.06 -34.68 -2.91
N THR A 632 30.74 -34.61 -2.87
CA THR A 632 29.93 -33.47 -3.36
C THR A 632 30.26 -32.13 -2.70
N GLN A 633 29.99 -31.01 -3.38
CA GLN A 633 30.10 -29.67 -2.80
C GLN A 633 29.09 -29.52 -1.65
N HIS A 634 27.82 -29.80 -1.90
CA HIS A 634 26.79 -29.84 -0.85
C HIS A 634 26.07 -31.19 -0.85
N THR A 635 25.78 -31.68 0.36
CA THR A 635 24.84 -32.77 0.59
C THR A 635 23.76 -32.29 1.56
N LEU A 636 22.52 -32.44 1.14
CA LEU A 636 21.35 -32.21 1.99
C LEU A 636 20.62 -33.53 2.22
N ILE A 637 20.28 -33.81 3.47
CA ILE A 637 19.41 -34.92 3.82
C ILE A 637 18.06 -34.36 4.27
N ILE A 638 16.97 -34.86 3.71
CA ILE A 638 15.62 -34.56 4.15
C ILE A 638 14.98 -35.88 4.58
N ALA A 639 14.72 -36.02 5.87
CA ALA A 639 14.16 -37.24 6.42
C ALA A 639 12.77 -36.97 7.00
N ASP A 640 11.78 -37.63 6.44
CA ASP A 640 10.40 -37.66 6.93
C ASP A 640 10.11 -39.00 7.59
N ALA A 641 10.75 -39.18 8.74
CA ALA A 641 10.69 -40.41 9.51
C ALA A 641 10.86 -40.11 10.99
N CYS A 642 10.34 -41.00 11.82
CA CYS A 642 10.42 -40.87 13.27
C CYS A 642 11.89 -40.81 13.72
N PHE A 643 12.21 -39.89 14.65
CA PHE A 643 13.53 -39.76 15.30
C PHE A 643 14.74 -39.46 14.38
N SER A 644 14.48 -39.00 13.16
CA SER A 644 15.45 -38.39 12.26
C SER A 644 16.31 -37.29 12.90
N GLY A 645 15.78 -36.60 13.93
CA GLY A 645 16.46 -35.55 14.68
C GLY A 645 17.70 -35.99 15.48
N SER A 646 17.87 -37.29 15.71
CA SER A 646 19.11 -37.86 16.30
C SER A 646 20.34 -37.74 15.39
N ILE A 647 20.16 -37.26 14.16
CA ILE A 647 21.26 -36.96 13.23
C ILE A 647 22.16 -35.80 13.72
N PHE A 648 21.68 -34.94 14.63
CA PHE A 648 22.39 -33.76 15.11
C PHE A 648 23.07 -33.98 16.48
N THR A 649 24.24 -33.36 16.69
CA THR A 649 24.87 -33.24 18.01
C THR A 649 25.13 -31.76 18.34
N GLY A 650 24.10 -31.01 18.75
CA GLY A 650 24.22 -29.59 19.14
C GLY A 650 23.10 -28.69 18.61
N GLY A 651 22.84 -27.58 19.30
CA GLY A 651 21.76 -26.64 18.99
C GLY A 651 22.04 -25.71 17.80
N TYR A 652 20.99 -25.42 17.03
CA TYR A 652 20.96 -24.44 15.93
C TYR A 652 21.45 -23.07 16.41
N ARG A 653 22.40 -22.46 15.70
CA ARG A 653 22.83 -21.07 15.88
C ARG A 653 22.39 -20.28 14.66
N ASP A 654 21.61 -19.23 14.89
CA ASP A 654 21.14 -18.32 13.85
C ASP A 654 22.34 -17.52 13.33
N VAL A 655 22.83 -17.83 12.13
CA VAL A 655 23.95 -17.11 11.51
C VAL A 655 23.38 -16.09 10.53
N THR A 656 23.85 -14.85 10.63
CA THR A 656 23.52 -13.74 9.72
C THR A 656 23.54 -14.17 8.25
N GLU A 657 22.50 -13.77 7.52
CA GLU A 657 22.22 -14.16 6.13
C GLU A 657 23.41 -13.84 5.19
N PHE A 658 24.22 -14.84 4.89
CA PHE A 658 25.28 -14.75 3.87
C PHE A 658 24.64 -14.75 2.48
N ALA A 659 25.24 -14.02 1.53
CA ALA A 659 24.81 -14.06 0.14
C ALA A 659 24.95 -15.49 -0.43
N CYS A 660 23.99 -15.94 -1.24
CA CYS A 660 23.96 -17.28 -1.84
C CYS A 660 25.27 -17.70 -2.51
N ALA A 661 25.89 -16.79 -3.26
CA ALA A 661 27.14 -17.05 -3.96
C ALA A 661 28.32 -17.36 -3.00
N GLU A 662 28.25 -16.88 -1.76
CA GLU A 662 29.28 -17.16 -0.75
C GLU A 662 29.01 -18.50 -0.05
N MET A 663 27.75 -18.85 0.22
CA MET A 663 27.39 -20.14 0.80
C MET A 663 27.68 -21.32 -0.13
N GLU A 664 27.62 -21.12 -1.44
CA GLU A 664 27.89 -22.18 -2.43
C GLU A 664 29.35 -22.57 -2.56
N LYS A 665 30.26 -21.63 -2.27
CA LYS A 665 31.70 -21.88 -2.38
C LYS A 665 32.23 -22.79 -1.28
N ILE A 666 31.46 -22.95 -0.21
CA ILE A 666 31.89 -23.63 1.02
C ILE A 666 31.20 -25.00 1.11
N PRO A 667 31.93 -26.12 1.28
CA PRO A 667 31.32 -27.44 1.44
C PRO A 667 30.24 -27.50 2.53
N SER A 668 29.15 -28.24 2.27
CA SER A 668 28.02 -28.37 3.21
C SER A 668 27.55 -29.81 3.36
N ARG A 669 27.25 -30.23 4.58
CA ARG A 669 26.65 -31.52 4.98
C ARG A 669 25.62 -31.27 6.07
N ARG A 670 24.39 -31.00 5.65
CA ARG A 670 23.29 -30.61 6.54
C ARG A 670 22.09 -31.55 6.38
N ALA A 671 21.25 -31.59 7.41
CA ALA A 671 20.01 -32.35 7.39
C ALA A 671 18.81 -31.50 7.84
N MET A 672 17.64 -31.81 7.30
CA MET A 672 16.33 -31.28 7.68
C MET A 672 15.40 -32.45 7.99
N THR A 673 14.62 -32.36 9.05
CA THR A 673 13.78 -33.49 9.46
C THR A 673 12.44 -33.07 10.07
N SER A 674 11.42 -33.93 9.98
CA SER A 674 10.06 -33.66 10.48
C SER A 674 9.95 -33.57 12.01
N GLY A 675 10.95 -34.08 12.74
CA GLY A 675 11.30 -33.62 14.08
C GLY A 675 10.45 -34.13 15.25
N ALA A 676 10.08 -35.41 15.26
CA ALA A 676 9.35 -35.96 16.41
C ALA A 676 9.96 -37.26 16.94
N ASN A 677 10.05 -37.36 18.27
CA ASN A 677 10.25 -38.60 19.02
C ASN A 677 8.95 -39.46 19.06
N THR A 678 8.08 -39.31 18.04
CA THR A 678 6.75 -39.94 17.94
C THR A 678 6.44 -40.27 16.48
N VAL A 679 5.47 -41.16 16.26
CA VAL A 679 5.13 -41.68 14.92
C VAL A 679 4.60 -40.55 14.01
N VAL A 680 5.16 -40.42 12.81
CA VAL A 680 4.67 -39.49 11.78
C VAL A 680 3.40 -40.10 11.15
N PRO A 681 2.28 -39.37 11.10
CA PRO A 681 1.05 -39.85 10.44
C PRO A 681 1.26 -40.07 8.94
N ASP A 682 0.48 -40.97 8.33
CA ASP A 682 0.53 -41.27 6.88
C ASP A 682 0.44 -40.03 5.99
N ASN A 683 -0.22 -38.97 6.45
CA ASN A 683 -0.20 -37.65 5.82
C ASN A 683 0.77 -36.72 6.54
N SER A 684 2.00 -36.63 6.03
CA SER A 684 3.03 -35.77 6.61
C SER A 684 2.73 -34.28 6.39
N VAL A 685 2.45 -33.59 7.48
CA VAL A 685 2.35 -32.12 7.51
C VAL A 685 3.69 -31.49 7.11
N PHE A 686 4.82 -32.11 7.49
CA PHE A 686 6.15 -31.64 7.12
C PHE A 686 6.36 -31.65 5.61
N PHE A 687 6.13 -32.79 4.97
CA PHE A 687 6.32 -32.92 3.51
C PHE A 687 5.36 -32.04 2.73
N LYS A 688 4.09 -31.95 3.16
CA LYS A 688 3.11 -31.03 2.57
C LYS A 688 3.61 -29.59 2.51
N TYR A 689 4.15 -29.07 3.61
CA TYR A 689 4.67 -27.69 3.64
C TYR A 689 6.03 -27.56 2.96
N LEU A 690 6.87 -28.59 2.97
CA LEU A 690 8.12 -28.62 2.21
C LEU A 690 7.85 -28.41 0.70
N ILE A 691 6.98 -29.23 0.11
CA ILE A 691 6.61 -29.10 -1.31
C ILE A 691 5.92 -27.78 -1.59
N LYS A 692 5.01 -27.34 -0.71
CA LYS A 692 4.35 -26.04 -0.85
C LYS A 692 5.38 -24.90 -0.90
N LYS A 693 6.39 -24.89 -0.03
CA LYS A 693 7.41 -23.84 0.01
C LYS A 693 8.43 -23.90 -1.12
N LEU A 694 8.71 -25.10 -1.64
CA LEU A 694 9.46 -25.24 -2.88
C LEU A 694 8.68 -24.66 -4.07
N LYS A 695 7.39 -25.00 -4.23
CA LYS A 695 6.56 -24.49 -5.34
C LYS A 695 6.27 -22.98 -5.26
N GLU A 696 6.09 -22.43 -4.07
CA GLU A 696 5.88 -20.99 -3.85
C GLU A 696 7.18 -20.17 -4.00
N ASN A 697 8.33 -20.81 -4.16
CA ASN A 697 9.60 -20.11 -4.25
C ASN A 697 9.72 -19.27 -5.53
N ASP A 698 9.91 -17.96 -5.39
CA ASP A 698 10.10 -17.01 -6.48
C ASP A 698 11.57 -16.58 -6.66
N THR A 699 12.47 -16.98 -5.77
CA THR A 699 13.90 -16.64 -5.85
C THR A 699 14.68 -17.66 -6.69
N SER A 700 15.71 -17.19 -7.41
CA SER A 700 16.63 -18.06 -8.17
C SER A 700 17.58 -18.85 -7.27
N CYS A 701 17.74 -18.40 -6.03
CA CYS A 701 18.50 -19.08 -4.99
C CYS A 701 17.63 -19.26 -3.74
N LEU A 702 17.37 -20.51 -3.37
CA LEU A 702 16.73 -20.88 -2.12
C LEU A 702 17.66 -21.82 -1.35
N SER A 703 18.27 -21.35 -0.27
CA SER A 703 19.09 -22.21 0.58
C SER A 703 18.23 -23.21 1.37
N ALA A 704 18.78 -24.36 1.74
CA ALA A 704 18.10 -25.34 2.57
C ALA A 704 17.71 -24.78 3.94
N GLU A 705 18.51 -23.86 4.47
CA GLU A 705 18.24 -23.14 5.72
C GLU A 705 17.07 -22.16 5.56
N THR A 706 17.05 -21.37 4.50
CA THR A 706 15.92 -20.48 4.16
C THR A 706 14.64 -21.28 3.90
N LEU A 707 14.74 -22.43 3.25
CA LEU A 707 13.60 -23.33 3.07
C LEU A 707 13.09 -23.83 4.42
N TYR A 708 14.00 -24.26 5.31
CA TYR A 708 13.64 -24.68 6.66
C TYR A 708 12.97 -23.57 7.47
N THR A 709 13.49 -22.34 7.47
CA THR A 709 12.87 -21.22 8.21
C THR A 709 11.48 -20.89 7.69
N LYS A 710 11.20 -21.12 6.39
CA LYS A 710 9.87 -21.00 5.79
C LYS A 710 8.94 -22.18 6.13
N VAL A 711 9.47 -23.39 6.27
CA VAL A 711 8.69 -24.61 6.57
C VAL A 711 8.35 -24.72 8.06
N LYS A 712 9.32 -24.44 8.94
CA LYS A 712 9.21 -24.67 10.40
C LYS A 712 7.97 -24.05 11.05
N PRO A 713 7.63 -22.76 10.85
CA PRO A 713 6.44 -22.18 11.46
C PRO A 713 5.16 -22.87 10.97
N ALA A 714 5.08 -23.16 9.67
CA ALA A 714 3.90 -23.79 9.09
C ALA A 714 3.66 -25.18 9.65
N VAL A 715 4.71 -25.97 9.87
CA VAL A 715 4.59 -27.30 10.46
C VAL A 715 4.20 -27.21 11.94
N ILE A 716 4.82 -26.32 12.72
CA ILE A 716 4.49 -26.13 14.15
C ILE A 716 3.01 -25.80 14.35
N TYR A 717 2.48 -24.84 13.57
CA TYR A 717 1.10 -24.37 13.75
C TYR A 717 0.02 -25.30 13.17
N ASN A 718 0.39 -26.27 12.33
CA ASN A 718 -0.56 -27.14 11.63
C ASN A 718 -0.39 -28.63 11.95
N SER A 719 0.56 -28.99 12.81
CA SER A 719 0.76 -30.39 13.23
C SER A 719 -0.04 -30.69 14.50
N PRO A 720 -0.84 -31.78 14.53
CA PRO A 720 -1.74 -32.09 15.65
C PRO A 720 -1.01 -32.38 16.97
N ASN A 721 0.29 -32.71 16.93
CA ASN A 721 1.10 -33.09 18.10
C ASN A 721 2.27 -32.12 18.37
N ASN A 722 2.19 -30.88 17.88
CA ASN A 722 3.25 -29.87 18.05
C ASN A 722 4.63 -30.37 17.58
N HIS A 723 4.66 -31.07 16.43
CA HIS A 723 5.90 -31.53 15.80
C HIS A 723 6.79 -30.33 15.46
N ILE A 724 8.05 -30.37 15.91
CA ILE A 724 9.01 -29.29 15.70
C ILE A 724 10.07 -29.81 14.74
N PRO A 725 10.01 -29.46 13.44
CA PRO A 725 11.07 -29.79 12.50
C PRO A 725 12.43 -29.33 13.00
N GLN A 726 13.45 -30.06 12.60
CA GLN A 726 14.84 -29.78 12.97
C GLN A 726 15.70 -29.59 11.73
N PHE A 727 16.69 -28.71 11.81
CA PHE A 727 17.68 -28.47 10.78
C PHE A 727 19.04 -28.19 11.42
N GLY A 728 20.11 -28.71 10.82
CA GLY A 728 21.44 -28.54 11.35
C GLY A 728 22.53 -29.26 10.58
N VAL A 729 23.74 -29.16 11.11
CA VAL A 729 24.94 -29.79 10.56
C VAL A 729 24.99 -31.27 10.94
N MET A 730 25.37 -32.12 9.99
CA MET A 730 25.72 -33.51 10.27
C MET A 730 27.12 -33.55 10.90
N PRO A 731 27.29 -34.13 12.10
CA PRO A 731 28.59 -34.13 12.75
C PRO A 731 29.56 -35.07 12.03
N GLN A 732 30.84 -34.70 12.01
CA GLN A 732 31.94 -35.53 11.47
C GLN A 732 31.83 -35.90 9.98
N THR A 733 31.12 -35.09 9.17
CA THR A 733 30.98 -35.30 7.72
C THR A 733 31.71 -34.29 6.85
N GLY A 734 32.47 -33.35 7.44
CA GLY A 734 33.20 -32.32 6.69
C GLY A 734 32.35 -31.13 6.22
N ASP A 735 31.32 -30.73 6.98
CA ASP A 735 30.64 -29.45 6.76
C ASP A 735 31.60 -28.29 7.12
N GLU A 736 31.71 -27.30 6.24
CA GLU A 736 32.58 -26.13 6.43
C GLU A 736 31.78 -24.83 6.60
N GLY A 737 30.44 -24.91 6.74
CA GLY A 737 29.56 -23.77 6.96
C GLY A 737 28.79 -23.28 5.73
N GLY A 738 28.94 -23.92 4.56
CA GLY A 738 28.14 -23.61 3.38
C GLY A 738 26.69 -24.09 3.47
N ASN A 739 25.95 -24.04 2.35
CA ASN A 739 24.54 -24.43 2.32
C ASN A 739 24.14 -25.05 0.98
N PHE A 740 23.28 -26.07 1.02
CA PHE A 740 22.69 -26.63 -0.20
C PHE A 740 21.70 -25.62 -0.81
N ILE A 741 21.87 -25.29 -2.09
CA ILE A 741 21.04 -24.31 -2.77
C ILE A 741 20.10 -24.99 -3.77
N PHE A 742 18.81 -24.78 -3.62
CA PHE A 742 17.82 -25.11 -4.64
C PHE A 742 17.82 -24.02 -5.71
N ARG A 743 18.49 -24.29 -6.83
CA ARG A 743 18.57 -23.41 -8.00
C ARG A 743 17.35 -23.57 -8.90
N LYS A 744 16.59 -22.49 -9.07
CA LYS A 744 15.39 -22.47 -9.91
C LYS A 744 15.77 -22.52 -11.40
N ARG A 745 14.97 -23.19 -12.23
CA ARG A 745 15.18 -23.28 -13.69
C ARG A 745 14.93 -21.99 -14.46
#